data_AF-A0A9N7YFE8-F1
#
_entry.id   AF-A0A9N7YFE8-F1
#
_cell.length_a   1.000
_cell.length_b   1.000
_cell.length_c   1.000
_cell.angle_alpha   90.00
_cell.angle_beta   90.00
_cell.angle_gamma   90.00
#
_symmetry.space_group_name_H-M   'P 1'
#
loop_
_entity.id
_entity.type
_entity.pdbx_description
1 polymer ?
#
loop_
_entity_poly.entity_id
_entity_poly.type
_entity_poly.pdbx_seq_one_letter_code
_entity_poly.pdbx_strand_id
1 'polypeptide(L)'
;MELPPLRMSSGVVVSVQPAHRHQREMPGKIGFIVVNSSSHEGNFTAKELMVHAPTATGWRSSRLCSYPQHVTLQLVERSRVRKLQLLAHQYLIPAKVEFHIGDSLPETSSPGQLRRLGYVPLSDNEKTGFIARELKSVYVDAIGTYLRITFHKNHVNSNNQHNQVALVAINVLGDSLDGNAFNTIPSREQLIDHYLSCTQQEAALDTTFMGLTPSKYESFSAFDDLAFEMYQDPQVAHLIRLMDQQKQDMVQQEKYEQAKYLRQAIADLQKVGERLARYDVEKQCAIEKEDYDLAKKKKELMEEYRRSVYQQLEDCNLLDTTMIARAMDPPPLPDPPPLLPSPGHCSVPIKPLVSTDTNKKEKKANTPQKQQSATEAAKRSCQHDSPSTPAAGPKLDSTSSPHDDRPLPAQKRKEQPVETVQSPPEQQPPDPHPHRSPPSSEMSGEPEPLTEQAHREAGLPIDVYGESVVAWAYSKSWSNRENALLAVHKRLLEVSSTTPKEELRKMIRAAVLLVKKALQDKVSSVLQASLMLLQLMLNQLIPGLGLGRSEVIHCVEQTWPDLLLRTGDPASRLRAVVSAFIQEIAVLKDVRALQVIPADLVKAIKFKSPPRLAQSRVELLEKLLAELGTENSGFTVDNVMTFCAVSLKHTAPPVREAAQRIVLSMYQQHRSAILSYLPGSDDPERNSFLYKTLFDGFAKIDGKLVETQ
;
A
#
# COMPACT_ATOMS: atom_id res chain seq x y z
N MET A 1 -74.85 8.95 51.17
CA MET A 1 -73.49 9.04 51.74
C MET A 1 -72.53 8.68 50.63
N GLU A 2 -71.80 9.69 50.15
CA GLU A 2 -70.84 9.57 49.06
C GLU A 2 -69.65 8.69 49.49
N LEU A 3 -69.28 7.73 48.64
CA LEU A 3 -68.10 6.89 48.83
C LEU A 3 -67.16 7.03 47.62
N PRO A 4 -65.99 7.67 47.81
CA PRO A 4 -64.82 7.54 46.94
C PRO A 4 -63.64 6.84 47.68
N PRO A 5 -62.46 6.64 47.08
CA PRO A 5 -62.13 6.07 45.76
C PRO A 5 -61.13 4.88 45.87
N LEU A 6 -60.98 4.05 44.82
CA LEU A 6 -59.86 3.08 44.72
C LEU A 6 -59.19 3.11 43.34
N ARG A 7 -57.85 3.17 43.38
CA ARG A 7 -56.88 3.35 42.29
C ARG A 7 -56.92 2.23 41.24
N MET A 8 -56.80 2.59 39.96
CA MET A 8 -56.47 1.67 38.85
C MET A 8 -54.99 1.81 38.46
N SER A 9 -54.32 0.66 38.34
CA SER A 9 -52.92 0.50 37.94
C SER A 9 -52.75 0.50 36.42
N SER A 10 -51.72 1.20 35.97
CA SER A 10 -51.25 1.39 34.59
C SER A 10 -50.92 0.09 33.84
N GLY A 11 -51.42 -0.02 32.60
CA GLY A 11 -50.99 -1.01 31.61
C GLY A 11 -49.63 -0.64 31.00
N VAL A 12 -48.75 -1.64 30.92
CA VAL A 12 -47.41 -1.54 30.32
C VAL A 12 -47.52 -1.84 28.83
N VAL A 13 -47.14 -0.86 28.00
CA VAL A 13 -46.93 -1.01 26.56
C VAL A 13 -45.55 -1.63 26.35
N VAL A 14 -45.50 -2.85 25.82
CA VAL A 14 -44.25 -3.51 25.40
C VAL A 14 -43.83 -2.92 24.06
N SER A 15 -42.82 -2.03 24.10
CA SER A 15 -42.11 -1.57 22.91
C SER A 15 -41.09 -2.63 22.51
N VAL A 16 -41.30 -3.25 21.34
CA VAL A 16 -40.35 -4.17 20.72
C VAL A 16 -39.18 -3.33 20.19
N GLN A 17 -38.04 -3.36 20.88
CA GLN A 17 -36.78 -2.79 20.40
C GLN A 17 -36.28 -3.60 19.18
N PRO A 18 -35.77 -2.94 18.12
CA PRO A 18 -35.13 -3.64 17.02
C PRO A 18 -33.78 -4.21 17.49
N ALA A 19 -33.49 -5.45 17.08
CA ALA A 19 -32.22 -6.10 17.34
C ALA A 19 -31.05 -5.28 16.77
N HIS A 20 -30.19 -4.76 17.65
CA HIS A 20 -28.91 -4.17 17.26
C HIS A 20 -28.05 -5.26 16.63
N ARG A 21 -27.94 -5.23 15.30
CA ARG A 21 -26.88 -5.92 14.55
C ARG A 21 -25.55 -5.38 15.12
N HIS A 22 -24.75 -6.22 15.78
CA HIS A 22 -23.38 -5.86 16.11
C HIS A 22 -22.64 -5.53 14.81
N GLN A 23 -22.46 -4.22 14.53
CA GLN A 23 -21.50 -3.75 13.55
C GLN A 23 -20.13 -4.26 14.01
N ARG A 24 -19.50 -5.13 13.23
CA ARG A 24 -18.06 -5.37 13.38
C ARG A 24 -17.37 -4.05 13.13
N GLU A 25 -16.72 -3.49 14.15
CA GLU A 25 -15.81 -2.37 13.96
C GLU A 25 -14.76 -2.72 12.91
N MET A 26 -14.41 -1.75 12.08
CA MET A 26 -13.36 -1.91 11.10
C MET A 26 -12.01 -2.06 11.84
N PRO A 27 -11.12 -2.98 11.40
CA PRO A 27 -9.81 -3.11 12.02
C PRO A 27 -9.04 -1.79 11.90
N GLY A 28 -8.56 -1.28 13.03
CA GLY A 28 -8.01 0.06 13.17
C GLY A 28 -6.64 0.06 13.87
N LYS A 29 -6.15 1.26 14.19
CA LYS A 29 -4.92 1.46 14.93
C LYS A 29 -5.09 1.07 16.40
N ILE A 30 -4.25 0.13 16.86
CA ILE A 30 -4.20 -0.31 18.25
C ILE A 30 -3.18 0.55 18.99
N GLY A 31 -3.64 1.25 20.03
CA GLY A 31 -2.77 1.98 20.95
C GLY A 31 -1.90 1.02 21.76
N PHE A 32 -0.69 1.46 22.12
CA PHE A 32 0.22 0.68 22.96
C PHE A 32 1.07 1.59 23.84
N ILE A 33 1.59 1.02 24.92
CA ILE A 33 2.64 1.59 25.76
C ILE A 33 3.90 0.74 25.68
N VAL A 34 5.05 1.37 25.85
CA VAL A 34 6.33 0.68 25.88
C VAL A 34 6.64 0.29 27.32
N VAL A 35 6.73 -1.01 27.59
CA VAL A 35 6.95 -1.54 28.94
C VAL A 35 8.42 -1.76 29.23
N ASN A 36 9.16 -2.30 28.26
CA ASN A 36 10.55 -2.67 28.45
C ASN A 36 11.35 -2.56 27.14
N SER A 37 12.64 -2.25 27.24
CA SER A 37 13.60 -2.26 26.14
C SER A 37 14.97 -2.74 26.64
N SER A 38 15.71 -3.48 25.81
CA SER A 38 17.02 -4.03 26.18
C SER A 38 18.09 -2.98 26.48
N SER A 39 18.15 -1.92 25.68
CA SER A 39 19.12 -0.84 25.82
C SER A 39 18.67 0.39 25.04
N HIS A 40 19.29 1.55 25.27
CA HIS A 40 19.12 2.73 24.42
C HIS A 40 20.34 3.66 24.45
N GLU A 41 20.50 4.51 23.44
CA GLU A 41 21.50 5.58 23.40
C GLU A 41 20.87 6.92 23.80
N GLY A 42 21.36 7.57 24.86
CA GLY A 42 21.00 8.95 25.22
C GLY A 42 19.48 9.19 25.22
N ASN A 43 19.02 10.11 24.37
CA ASN A 43 17.61 10.51 24.27
C ASN A 43 16.75 9.59 23.36
N PHE A 44 17.34 8.59 22.68
CA PHE A 44 16.64 7.69 21.76
C PHE A 44 15.95 6.54 22.51
N THR A 45 15.12 6.89 23.50
CA THR A 45 14.45 5.93 24.37
C THR A 45 13.31 5.22 23.64
N ALA A 46 12.93 4.04 24.10
CA ALA A 46 11.86 3.28 23.45
C ALA A 46 10.49 3.96 23.55
N LYS A 47 10.29 4.90 24.49
CA LYS A 47 9.06 5.70 24.63
C LYS A 47 8.77 6.57 23.41
N GLU A 48 9.80 6.99 22.68
CA GLU A 48 9.66 7.78 21.44
C GLU A 48 8.86 7.03 20.36
N LEU A 49 8.79 5.69 20.42
CA LEU A 49 7.99 4.88 19.50
C LEU A 49 6.48 5.09 19.64
N MET A 50 6.01 5.70 20.73
CA MET A 50 4.59 5.97 20.97
C MET A 50 4.11 7.21 20.20
N VAL A 51 5.02 8.03 19.68
CA VAL A 51 4.72 9.27 18.97
C VAL A 51 5.05 9.10 17.49
N HIS A 52 4.06 9.31 16.63
CA HIS A 52 4.26 9.33 15.18
C HIS A 52 4.18 10.77 14.69
N ALA A 53 5.34 11.33 14.36
CA ALA A 53 5.48 12.69 13.87
C ALA A 53 6.76 12.81 13.02
N PRO A 54 6.84 13.77 12.09
CA PRO A 54 8.04 13.97 11.26
C PRO A 54 9.33 14.16 12.06
N THR A 55 9.22 14.79 13.23
CA THR A 55 10.31 15.11 14.16
C THR A 55 10.58 13.99 15.17
N ALA A 56 9.83 12.89 15.15
CA ALA A 56 10.04 11.76 16.05
C ALA A 56 11.40 11.10 15.78
N THR A 57 12.17 10.91 16.86
CA THR A 57 13.55 10.38 16.80
C THR A 57 13.58 8.85 16.87
N GLY A 58 12.60 8.27 17.58
CA GLY A 58 12.44 6.83 17.76
C GLY A 58 13.45 6.21 18.73
N TRP A 59 13.47 4.88 18.72
CA TRP A 59 14.36 4.08 19.56
C TRP A 59 15.67 3.73 18.85
N ARG A 60 16.78 3.81 19.58
CA ARG A 60 18.10 3.36 19.11
C ARG A 60 18.82 2.62 20.21
N SER A 61 19.37 1.44 19.90
CA SER A 61 20.16 0.65 20.84
C SER A 61 21.41 1.40 21.31
N SER A 62 21.96 1.02 22.48
CA SER A 62 23.27 1.54 22.90
C SER A 62 24.37 1.19 21.88
N ARG A 63 25.44 1.99 21.85
CA ARG A 63 26.62 1.73 21.00
C ARG A 63 27.25 0.39 21.37
N LEU A 64 27.67 -0.38 20.37
CA LEU A 64 28.31 -1.69 20.54
C LEU A 64 27.48 -2.66 21.39
N CYS A 65 26.16 -2.63 21.22
CA CYS A 65 25.24 -3.48 21.99
C CYS A 65 25.43 -4.98 21.70
N SER A 66 25.09 -5.83 22.68
CA SER A 66 25.04 -7.28 22.51
C SER A 66 23.73 -7.71 21.85
N TYR A 67 23.79 -8.46 20.75
CA TYR A 67 22.58 -8.98 20.11
C TYR A 67 22.06 -10.27 20.80
N PRO A 68 20.73 -10.52 20.79
CA PRO A 68 19.68 -9.68 20.21
C PRO A 68 19.24 -8.54 21.15
N GLN A 69 18.79 -7.44 20.56
CA GLN A 69 18.10 -6.35 21.27
C GLN A 69 16.58 -6.59 21.25
N HIS A 70 15.82 -5.97 22.15
CA HIS A 70 14.36 -6.12 22.13
C HIS A 70 13.63 -4.91 22.68
N VAL A 71 12.39 -4.73 22.23
CA VAL A 71 11.41 -3.77 22.77
C VAL A 71 10.10 -4.53 23.00
N THR A 72 9.48 -4.33 24.16
CA THR A 72 8.21 -4.97 24.53
C THR A 72 7.14 -3.91 24.68
N LEU A 73 6.07 -4.07 23.91
CA LEU A 73 4.90 -3.22 23.90
C LEU A 73 3.77 -3.91 24.65
N GLN A 74 3.01 -3.16 25.44
CA GLN A 74 1.73 -3.57 25.97
C GLN A 74 0.64 -2.83 25.19
N LEU A 75 -0.22 -3.59 24.54
CA LEU A 75 -1.40 -3.08 23.87
C LEU A 75 -2.36 -2.54 24.95
N VAL A 76 -3.06 -1.44 24.64
CA VAL A 76 -3.98 -0.79 25.59
C VAL A 76 -5.08 -1.77 26.03
N GLU A 77 -5.50 -2.64 25.12
CA GLU A 77 -6.46 -3.72 25.36
C GLU A 77 -5.93 -5.04 24.78
N ARG A 78 -6.53 -6.17 25.17
CA ARG A 78 -6.24 -7.45 24.53
C ARG A 78 -6.78 -7.38 23.10
N SER A 79 -5.90 -7.45 22.11
CA SER A 79 -6.29 -7.19 20.72
C SER A 79 -5.86 -8.32 19.80
N ARG A 80 -6.59 -8.49 18.71
CA ARG A 80 -6.20 -9.34 17.58
C ARG A 80 -5.37 -8.52 16.61
N VAL A 81 -4.06 -8.66 16.70
CA VAL A 81 -3.10 -8.01 15.80
C VAL A 81 -3.16 -8.67 14.42
N ARG A 82 -3.35 -7.85 13.40
CA ARG A 82 -3.49 -8.24 11.99
C ARG A 82 -2.32 -7.78 11.12
N LYS A 83 -1.78 -6.60 11.41
CA LYS A 83 -0.69 -6.00 10.65
C LYS A 83 0.22 -5.18 11.54
N LEU A 84 1.53 -5.34 11.34
CA LEU A 84 2.58 -4.56 11.98
C LEU A 84 3.31 -3.75 10.91
N GLN A 85 3.60 -2.49 11.19
CA GLN A 85 4.42 -1.64 10.31
C GLN A 85 5.64 -1.15 11.07
N LEU A 86 6.82 -1.50 10.59
CA LEU A 86 8.10 -1.10 11.16
C LEU A 86 8.76 -0.05 10.27
N LEU A 87 9.11 1.10 10.82
CA LEU A 87 9.94 2.10 10.14
C LEU A 87 11.35 2.07 10.73
N ALA A 88 12.28 1.39 10.07
CA ALA A 88 13.68 1.33 10.48
C ALA A 88 14.45 2.58 10.05
N HIS A 89 15.49 2.93 10.81
CA HIS A 89 16.39 4.03 10.48
C HIS A 89 17.15 3.78 9.17
N GLN A 90 17.59 4.82 8.48
CA GLN A 90 18.15 4.71 7.13
C GLN A 90 19.46 3.91 7.00
N TYR A 91 20.27 3.80 8.07
CA TYR A 91 21.50 2.98 8.10
C TYR A 91 21.70 2.13 9.36
N LEU A 92 20.84 2.26 10.37
CA LEU A 92 20.92 1.47 11.62
C LEU A 92 19.94 0.29 11.56
N ILE A 93 19.96 -0.45 10.45
CA ILE A 93 18.91 -1.42 10.12
C ILE A 93 19.28 -2.80 10.68
N PRO A 94 18.41 -3.45 11.48
CA PRO A 94 18.59 -4.85 11.88
C PRO A 94 18.38 -5.77 10.70
N ALA A 95 19.25 -6.75 10.47
CA ALA A 95 19.11 -7.70 9.36
C ALA A 95 17.88 -8.61 9.49
N LYS A 96 17.45 -8.87 10.73
CA LYS A 96 16.30 -9.71 11.07
C LYS A 96 15.57 -9.14 12.28
N VAL A 97 14.24 -9.14 12.21
CA VAL A 97 13.35 -8.78 13.32
C VAL A 97 12.37 -9.92 13.57
N GLU A 98 12.22 -10.31 14.82
CA GLU A 98 11.37 -11.42 15.25
C GLU A 98 10.29 -10.95 16.24
N PHE A 99 9.10 -11.52 16.12
CA PHE A 99 7.92 -11.11 16.89
C PHE A 99 7.42 -12.23 17.78
N HIS A 100 7.04 -11.88 19.01
CA HIS A 100 6.39 -12.76 19.95
C HIS A 100 5.19 -12.05 20.57
N ILE A 101 4.11 -12.78 20.86
CA ILE A 101 2.90 -12.21 21.47
C ILE A 101 2.36 -13.11 22.57
N GLY A 102 1.74 -12.53 23.59
CA GLY A 102 1.11 -13.27 24.67
C GLY A 102 0.33 -12.38 25.63
N ASP A 103 -0.27 -12.99 26.65
CA ASP A 103 -1.14 -12.30 27.61
C ASP A 103 -0.44 -11.98 28.94
N SER A 104 0.76 -12.52 29.18
CA SER A 104 1.55 -12.32 30.40
C SER A 104 2.96 -11.84 30.07
N LEU A 105 3.45 -10.84 30.81
CA LEU A 105 4.82 -10.37 30.70
C LEU A 105 5.79 -11.45 31.25
N PRO A 106 6.85 -11.83 30.52
CA PRO A 106 7.83 -12.77 31.07
C PRO A 106 8.61 -12.11 32.22
N GLU A 107 8.53 -12.67 33.42
CA GLU A 107 9.23 -12.19 34.63
C GLU A 107 10.76 -12.32 34.55
N THR A 108 11.27 -13.04 33.55
CA THR A 108 12.71 -13.18 33.29
C THR A 108 12.98 -13.11 31.79
N SER A 109 14.21 -12.76 31.42
CA SER A 109 14.72 -12.53 30.06
C SER A 109 14.44 -13.63 29.02
N SER A 110 13.89 -14.78 29.41
CA SER A 110 13.47 -15.85 28.51
C SER A 110 12.17 -15.54 27.74
N PRO A 111 12.13 -15.75 26.41
CA PRO A 111 10.92 -15.59 25.59
C PRO A 111 9.86 -16.69 25.80
N GLY A 112 10.08 -17.65 26.71
CA GLY A 112 9.33 -18.90 26.81
C GLY A 112 7.83 -18.78 27.12
N GLN A 113 7.36 -17.62 27.54
CA GLN A 113 5.94 -17.38 27.85
C GLN A 113 5.19 -16.66 26.73
N LEU A 114 5.90 -16.11 25.74
CA LEU A 114 5.31 -15.45 24.58
C LEU A 114 5.37 -16.37 23.37
N ARG A 115 4.26 -16.50 22.66
CA ARG A 115 4.18 -17.31 21.44
C ARG A 115 4.96 -16.62 20.33
N ARG A 116 5.97 -17.30 19.78
CA ARG A 116 6.71 -16.87 18.59
C ARG A 116 5.77 -16.79 17.39
N LEU A 117 5.68 -15.62 16.77
CA LEU A 117 4.92 -15.41 15.54
C LEU A 117 5.76 -15.69 14.30
N GLY A 118 7.06 -15.45 14.39
CA GLY A 118 8.02 -15.62 13.30
C GLY A 118 8.87 -14.37 13.12
N TYR A 119 9.62 -14.32 12.02
CA TYR A 119 10.56 -13.24 11.76
C TYR A 119 10.41 -12.64 10.36
N VAL A 120 10.97 -11.44 10.19
CA VAL A 120 11.06 -10.75 8.91
C VAL A 120 12.47 -10.21 8.69
N PRO A 121 13.07 -10.40 7.50
CA PRO A 121 14.30 -9.71 7.13
C PRO A 121 14.01 -8.28 6.66
N LEU A 122 14.89 -7.36 7.02
CA LEU A 122 14.93 -5.99 6.48
C LEU A 122 16.08 -5.86 5.47
N SER A 123 16.01 -4.81 4.65
CA SER A 123 16.95 -4.53 3.57
C SER A 123 18.14 -3.73 4.11
N ASP A 124 19.32 -3.92 3.54
CA ASP A 124 20.52 -3.13 3.92
C ASP A 124 20.39 -1.64 3.59
N ASN A 125 19.48 -1.31 2.67
CA ASN A 125 19.20 0.02 2.17
C ASN A 125 20.38 0.66 1.39
N GLU A 126 21.30 -0.16 0.87
CA GLU A 126 22.43 0.31 0.05
C GLU A 126 21.95 1.03 -1.22
N LYS A 127 20.84 0.57 -1.81
CA LYS A 127 20.28 1.12 -3.06
C LYS A 127 19.84 2.58 -2.96
N THR A 128 19.54 3.06 -1.75
CA THR A 128 19.15 4.46 -1.53
C THR A 128 20.34 5.31 -1.06
N GLY A 129 21.55 4.76 -1.09
CA GLY A 129 22.74 5.39 -0.49
C GLY A 129 22.60 5.58 1.01
N PHE A 130 21.78 4.76 1.67
CA PHE A 130 21.41 4.89 3.08
C PHE A 130 20.72 6.22 3.45
N ILE A 131 20.00 6.83 2.50
CA ILE A 131 19.33 8.12 2.70
C ILE A 131 17.86 7.93 3.10
N ALA A 132 17.19 6.91 2.54
CA ALA A 132 15.77 6.66 2.81
C ALA A 132 15.57 5.81 4.09
N ARG A 133 14.49 6.00 4.83
CA ARG A 133 14.10 5.08 5.92
C ARG A 133 13.44 3.82 5.32
N GLU A 134 13.61 2.66 5.95
CA GLU A 134 12.97 1.42 5.48
C GLU A 134 11.62 1.19 6.19
N LEU A 135 10.53 1.18 5.43
CA LEU A 135 9.20 0.81 5.93
C LEU A 135 8.86 -0.64 5.57
N LYS A 136 8.64 -1.49 6.57
CA LYS A 136 8.26 -2.89 6.41
C LYS A 136 6.86 -3.14 6.99
N SER A 137 5.95 -3.65 6.17
CA SER A 137 4.63 -4.13 6.64
C SER A 137 4.62 -5.66 6.74
N VAL A 138 4.27 -6.18 7.91
CA VAL A 138 4.23 -7.60 8.26
C VAL A 138 2.79 -7.97 8.60
N TYR A 139 2.26 -9.01 7.97
CA TYR A 139 0.93 -9.54 8.26
C TYR A 139 1.04 -10.68 9.26
N VAL A 140 0.23 -10.59 10.31
CA VAL A 140 0.16 -11.57 11.39
C VAL A 140 -1.30 -11.81 11.73
N ASP A 141 -1.63 -12.93 12.34
CA ASP A 141 -2.97 -13.13 12.88
C ASP A 141 -2.84 -13.71 14.28
N ALA A 142 -2.80 -12.82 15.26
CA ALA A 142 -2.50 -13.23 16.62
C ALA A 142 -3.17 -12.36 17.67
N ILE A 143 -3.58 -13.00 18.76
CA ILE A 143 -4.26 -12.36 19.88
C ILE A 143 -3.29 -12.29 21.04
N GLY A 144 -3.25 -11.14 21.70
CA GLY A 144 -2.56 -10.99 22.98
C GLY A 144 -2.57 -9.56 23.49
N THR A 145 -1.94 -9.36 24.65
CA THR A 145 -1.80 -8.06 25.32
C THR A 145 -0.37 -7.52 25.22
N TYR A 146 0.63 -8.39 25.13
CA TYR A 146 2.04 -8.02 25.04
C TYR A 146 2.64 -8.45 23.71
N LEU A 147 3.27 -7.52 23.00
CA LEU A 147 4.00 -7.74 21.76
C LEU A 147 5.49 -7.47 22.01
N ARG A 148 6.32 -8.51 21.91
CA ARG A 148 7.79 -8.38 22.00
C ARG A 148 8.41 -8.43 20.61
N ILE A 149 9.20 -7.42 20.31
CA ILE A 149 9.95 -7.26 19.05
C ILE A 149 11.42 -7.45 19.37
N THR A 150 12.06 -8.38 18.67
CA THR A 150 13.45 -8.76 18.90
C THR A 150 14.27 -8.44 17.65
N PHE A 151 15.31 -7.63 17.81
CA PHE A 151 16.17 -7.13 16.74
C PHE A 151 17.50 -7.88 16.78
N HIS A 152 17.84 -8.52 15.66
CA HIS A 152 19.12 -9.21 15.50
C HIS A 152 20.19 -8.25 14.96
N LYS A 153 21.37 -8.81 14.65
CA LYS A 153 22.54 -8.07 14.17
C LYS A 153 22.19 -7.08 13.05
N ASN A 154 22.78 -5.90 13.08
CA ASN A 154 22.63 -4.89 12.04
C ASN A 154 23.23 -5.32 10.69
N HIS A 155 22.74 -4.71 9.61
CA HIS A 155 23.47 -4.67 8.35
C HIS A 155 24.73 -3.83 8.50
N VAL A 156 25.85 -4.34 8.00
CA VAL A 156 27.15 -3.67 8.08
C VAL A 156 27.21 -2.59 7.01
N ASN A 157 27.55 -1.35 7.40
CA ASN A 157 27.76 -0.25 6.48
C ASN A 157 28.68 0.81 7.10
N SER A 158 29.22 1.71 6.27
CA SER A 158 30.17 2.75 6.67
C SER A 158 29.57 3.79 7.63
N ASN A 159 28.26 3.99 7.62
CA ASN A 159 27.55 4.96 8.45
C ASN A 159 27.25 4.42 9.87
N ASN A 160 27.23 3.10 10.07
CA ASN A 160 26.94 2.44 11.34
C ASN A 160 28.22 1.89 12.02
N GLN A 161 29.09 2.80 12.44
CA GLN A 161 30.39 2.45 13.05
C GLN A 161 30.26 1.75 14.40
N HIS A 162 29.11 1.85 15.05
CA HIS A 162 28.88 1.36 16.41
C HIS A 162 28.03 0.09 16.46
N ASN A 163 27.73 -0.55 15.32
CA ASN A 163 26.87 -1.74 15.25
C ASN A 163 25.57 -1.57 16.06
N GLN A 164 24.86 -0.48 15.78
CA GLN A 164 23.60 -0.15 16.43
C GLN A 164 22.42 -0.59 15.55
N VAL A 165 21.26 -0.78 16.19
CA VAL A 165 19.98 -0.94 15.51
C VAL A 165 19.02 0.12 16.00
N ALA A 166 18.18 0.64 15.10
CA ALA A 166 17.22 1.67 15.44
C ALA A 166 15.90 1.49 14.72
N LEU A 167 14.83 1.77 15.44
CA LEU A 167 13.46 1.80 14.96
C LEU A 167 12.92 3.21 15.16
N VAL A 168 12.52 3.86 14.08
CA VAL A 168 12.00 5.23 14.14
C VAL A 168 10.56 5.23 14.65
N ALA A 169 9.73 4.32 14.14
CA ALA A 169 8.32 4.21 14.53
C ALA A 169 7.79 2.79 14.33
N ILE A 170 6.73 2.44 15.06
CA ILE A 170 6.00 1.18 14.89
C ILE A 170 4.50 1.41 14.96
N ASN A 171 3.79 0.84 13.99
CA ASN A 171 2.34 0.82 13.99
C ASN A 171 1.80 -0.59 14.20
N VAL A 172 0.78 -0.71 15.05
CA VAL A 172 0.07 -1.96 15.34
C VAL A 172 -1.37 -1.78 14.88
N LEU A 173 -1.83 -2.64 13.98
CA LEU A 173 -3.15 -2.58 13.38
C LEU A 173 -3.91 -3.89 13.61
N GLY A 174 -5.19 -3.80 13.95
CA GLY A 174 -6.02 -4.96 14.21
C GLY A 174 -7.37 -4.64 14.86
N ASP A 175 -7.94 -5.65 15.50
CA ASP A 175 -9.26 -5.57 16.14
C ASP A 175 -9.09 -5.51 17.67
N SER A 176 -9.77 -4.59 18.37
CA SER A 176 -9.87 -4.73 19.83
C SER A 176 -10.82 -5.85 20.19
N LEU A 177 -10.47 -6.62 21.24
CA LEU A 177 -11.35 -7.65 21.78
C LEU A 177 -11.92 -7.10 23.09
N ASP A 178 -13.05 -6.39 22.98
CA ASP A 178 -13.75 -5.87 24.16
C ASP A 178 -13.91 -6.96 25.23
N GLY A 179 -13.61 -6.60 26.48
CA GLY A 179 -13.66 -7.50 27.65
C GLY A 179 -15.04 -8.09 27.97
N ASN A 180 -16.09 -7.74 27.22
CA ASN A 180 -17.45 -8.27 27.40
C ASN A 180 -17.78 -9.52 26.57
N ALA A 181 -16.86 -10.03 25.73
CA ALA A 181 -17.09 -11.21 24.90
C ALA A 181 -16.59 -12.55 25.51
N PHE A 182 -16.15 -12.56 26.77
CA PHE A 182 -15.82 -13.81 27.47
C PHE A 182 -17.08 -14.38 28.11
N ASN A 183 -17.88 -15.12 27.33
CA ASN A 183 -18.72 -16.26 27.75
C ASN A 183 -19.73 -16.77 26.70
N THR A 184 -19.63 -16.37 25.43
CA THR A 184 -20.48 -16.99 24.39
C THR A 184 -19.71 -18.13 23.73
N ILE A 185 -20.10 -19.36 24.05
CA ILE A 185 -19.74 -20.54 23.25
C ILE A 185 -20.02 -20.18 21.79
N PRO A 186 -19.03 -20.28 20.86
CA PRO A 186 -19.24 -19.88 19.48
C PRO A 186 -20.42 -20.66 18.92
N SER A 187 -21.39 -19.95 18.35
CA SER A 187 -22.60 -20.58 17.83
C SER A 187 -22.23 -21.54 16.70
N ARG A 188 -23.11 -22.52 16.45
CA ARG A 188 -22.95 -23.51 15.39
C ARG A 188 -22.65 -22.86 14.03
N GLU A 189 -23.20 -21.68 13.74
CA GLU A 189 -22.93 -20.93 12.51
C GLU A 189 -21.48 -20.39 12.43
N GLN A 190 -20.91 -19.92 13.54
CA GLN A 190 -19.53 -19.41 13.59
C GLN A 190 -18.50 -20.53 13.47
N LEU A 191 -18.81 -21.71 14.00
CA LEU A 191 -18.02 -22.93 13.82
C LEU A 191 -18.10 -23.45 12.38
N ILE A 192 -19.25 -23.31 11.71
CA ILE A 192 -19.42 -23.69 10.30
C ILE A 192 -18.58 -22.78 9.39
N ASP A 193 -18.56 -21.47 9.62
CA ASP A 193 -17.70 -20.55 8.85
C ASP A 193 -16.20 -20.84 9.04
N HIS A 194 -15.79 -21.22 10.25
CA HIS A 194 -14.41 -21.63 10.55
C HIS A 194 -14.06 -23.00 9.93
N TYR A 195 -15.00 -23.95 9.88
CA TYR A 195 -14.77 -25.26 9.27
C TYR A 195 -14.73 -25.18 7.74
N LEU A 196 -15.64 -24.41 7.13
CA LEU A 196 -15.68 -24.20 5.67
C LEU A 196 -14.43 -23.48 5.15
N SER A 197 -13.80 -22.64 5.96
CA SER A 197 -12.54 -21.97 5.62
C SER A 197 -11.30 -22.88 5.75
N CYS A 198 -11.29 -23.86 6.67
CA CYS A 198 -10.19 -24.83 6.78
C CYS A 198 -10.25 -25.96 5.73
N THR A 199 -11.44 -26.45 5.36
CA THR A 199 -11.57 -27.59 4.41
C THR A 199 -11.30 -27.24 2.93
N GLN A 200 -11.24 -25.96 2.55
CA GLN A 200 -10.86 -25.58 1.17
C GLN A 200 -9.34 -25.59 0.93
N GLN A 201 -8.53 -25.81 1.98
CA GLN A 201 -7.06 -25.73 1.89
C GLN A 201 -6.39 -27.06 1.44
N GLU A 202 -7.09 -28.20 1.44
CA GLU A 202 -6.46 -29.52 1.18
C GLU A 202 -6.90 -30.23 -0.12
N ALA A 203 -7.93 -29.77 -0.83
CA ALA A 203 -8.47 -30.48 -2.00
C ALA A 203 -8.03 -29.96 -3.39
N ALA A 204 -7.02 -29.08 -3.47
CA ALA A 204 -6.53 -28.55 -4.75
C ALA A 204 -5.00 -28.53 -4.83
N LEU A 205 -4.39 -29.72 -4.77
CA LEU A 205 -3.07 -29.95 -5.32
C LEU A 205 -3.23 -30.36 -6.80
N ASP A 206 -3.38 -29.36 -7.67
CA ASP A 206 -2.60 -29.21 -8.91
C ASP A 206 -3.16 -28.07 -9.77
N THR A 207 -2.26 -27.34 -10.41
CA THR A 207 -2.49 -26.32 -11.47
C THR A 207 -2.74 -24.86 -11.02
N THR A 208 -1.71 -24.04 -11.25
CA THR A 208 -1.69 -22.56 -11.39
C THR A 208 -1.49 -21.71 -10.13
N PHE A 209 -0.22 -21.51 -9.81
CA PHE A 209 0.35 -20.60 -8.81
C PHE A 209 0.28 -19.13 -9.28
N MET A 210 -0.73 -18.35 -8.86
CA MET A 210 -0.77 -16.85 -8.85
C MET A 210 -2.14 -16.33 -8.35
N GLY A 211 -2.57 -16.70 -7.13
CA GLY A 211 -3.93 -16.38 -6.67
C GLY A 211 -4.15 -16.19 -5.18
N LEU A 212 -3.10 -16.04 -4.37
CA LEU A 212 -3.25 -15.79 -2.92
C LEU A 212 -2.91 -14.32 -2.60
N THR A 213 -3.91 -13.44 -2.67
CA THR A 213 -3.95 -12.24 -1.83
C THR A 213 -5.07 -12.40 -0.81
N PRO A 214 -4.85 -12.07 0.48
CA PRO A 214 -5.90 -12.05 1.49
C PRO A 214 -6.81 -10.84 1.21
N SER A 215 -7.75 -11.00 0.29
CA SER A 215 -8.52 -9.90 -0.30
C SER A 215 -9.97 -9.79 0.20
N LYS A 216 -10.38 -10.51 1.26
CA LYS A 216 -11.79 -10.49 1.68
C LYS A 216 -12.08 -9.94 3.08
N TYR A 217 -11.09 -9.61 3.92
CA TYR A 217 -11.37 -9.13 5.29
C TYR A 217 -10.44 -8.06 5.89
N GLU A 218 -9.59 -7.36 5.13
CA GLU A 218 -8.66 -6.38 5.73
C GLU A 218 -8.50 -5.11 4.88
N SER A 219 -9.49 -4.21 4.90
CA SER A 219 -9.31 -2.84 4.42
C SER A 219 -9.09 -1.91 5.60
N PHE A 220 -7.84 -1.76 6.02
CA PHE A 220 -7.42 -0.68 6.94
C PHE A 220 -7.61 0.67 6.25
N SER A 221 -7.92 1.72 7.02
CA SER A 221 -7.99 3.07 6.46
C SER A 221 -6.61 3.50 5.95
N ALA A 222 -6.58 4.23 4.83
CA ALA A 222 -5.34 4.83 4.32
C ALA A 222 -4.75 5.85 5.31
N PHE A 223 -5.59 6.42 6.18
CA PHE A 223 -5.21 7.37 7.22
C PHE A 223 -4.66 6.71 8.49
N ASP A 224 -4.73 5.38 8.59
CA ASP A 224 -4.07 4.60 9.65
C ASP A 224 -2.70 4.04 9.19
N ASP A 225 -2.27 4.33 7.95
CA ASP A 225 -0.96 3.91 7.44
C ASP A 225 0.17 4.71 8.11
N LEU A 226 1.21 4.03 8.57
CA LEU A 226 2.35 4.68 9.23
C LEU A 226 3.03 5.74 8.37
N ALA A 227 3.02 5.58 7.04
CA ALA A 227 3.58 6.60 6.15
C ALA A 227 2.74 7.88 6.14
N PHE A 228 1.42 7.83 6.32
CA PHE A 228 0.61 9.05 6.42
C PHE A 228 0.93 9.81 7.71
N GLU A 229 0.97 9.12 8.85
CA GLU A 229 1.18 9.77 10.15
C GLU A 229 2.58 10.41 10.28
N MET A 230 3.61 9.82 9.68
CA MET A 230 4.97 10.33 9.77
C MET A 230 5.23 11.62 8.95
N TYR A 231 4.32 12.02 8.06
CA TYR A 231 4.45 13.24 7.25
C TYR A 231 3.38 14.29 7.54
N GLN A 232 2.48 14.01 8.47
CA GLN A 232 1.37 14.89 8.83
C GLN A 232 1.56 15.47 10.24
N ASP A 233 1.06 16.68 10.48
CA ASP A 233 0.87 17.19 11.84
C ASP A 233 -0.05 16.24 12.65
N PRO A 234 0.32 15.82 13.88
CA PRO A 234 -0.44 14.84 14.66
C PRO A 234 -1.90 15.24 14.95
N GLN A 235 -2.18 16.53 15.18
CA GLN A 235 -3.54 17.01 15.46
C GLN A 235 -4.39 16.97 14.20
N VAL A 236 -3.83 17.44 13.09
CA VAL A 236 -4.51 17.40 11.78
C VAL A 236 -4.73 15.96 11.33
N ALA A 237 -3.77 15.06 11.55
CA ALA A 237 -3.92 13.64 11.25
C ALA A 237 -5.07 12.99 12.04
N HIS A 238 -5.23 13.37 13.32
CA HIS A 238 -6.37 12.93 14.12
C HIS A 238 -7.71 13.47 13.57
N LEU A 239 -7.76 14.76 13.23
CA LEU A 239 -8.95 15.38 12.63
C LEU A 239 -9.34 14.72 11.29
N ILE A 240 -8.35 14.44 10.42
CA ILE A 240 -8.58 13.76 9.14
C ILE A 240 -9.21 12.38 9.34
N ARG A 241 -8.75 11.61 10.34
CA ARG A 241 -9.34 10.29 10.66
C ARG A 241 -10.79 10.41 11.10
N LEU A 242 -11.09 11.39 11.96
CA LEU A 242 -12.46 11.65 12.41
C LEU A 242 -13.37 12.04 11.24
N MET A 243 -12.91 12.92 10.35
CA MET A 243 -13.67 13.33 9.17
C MET A 243 -13.84 12.21 8.15
N ASP A 244 -12.84 11.33 7.99
CA ASP A 244 -12.98 10.16 7.12
C ASP A 244 -14.03 9.19 7.65
N GLN A 245 -14.08 8.98 8.96
CA GLN A 245 -15.14 8.16 9.58
C GLN A 245 -16.52 8.78 9.35
N GLN A 246 -16.69 10.08 9.60
CA GLN A 246 -17.96 10.77 9.31
C GLN A 246 -18.34 10.69 7.84
N LYS A 247 -17.36 10.81 6.93
CA LYS A 247 -17.60 10.66 5.49
C LYS A 247 -18.09 9.24 5.18
N GLN A 248 -17.51 8.21 5.78
CA GLN A 248 -17.99 6.83 5.64
C GLN A 248 -19.44 6.68 6.16
N ASP A 249 -19.76 7.30 7.30
CA ASP A 249 -21.12 7.29 7.85
C ASP A 249 -22.12 8.01 6.93
N MET A 250 -21.74 9.15 6.33
CA MET A 250 -22.58 9.87 5.37
C MET A 250 -22.80 9.06 4.09
N VAL A 251 -21.80 8.31 3.63
CA VAL A 251 -21.95 7.37 2.50
C VAL A 251 -22.91 6.24 2.86
N GLN A 252 -22.81 5.68 4.06
CA GLN A 252 -23.72 4.63 4.53
C GLN A 252 -25.16 5.13 4.67
N GLN A 253 -25.35 6.39 5.03
CA GLN A 253 -26.65 7.07 5.10
C GLN A 253 -27.14 7.58 3.73
N GLU A 254 -26.44 7.26 2.64
CA GLU A 254 -26.74 7.70 1.27
C GLU A 254 -26.77 9.24 1.09
N LYS A 255 -26.15 9.98 2.00
CA LYS A 255 -26.00 11.45 1.95
C LYS A 255 -24.76 11.82 1.14
N TYR A 256 -24.79 11.52 -0.15
CA TYR A 256 -23.62 11.61 -1.02
C TYR A 256 -23.06 13.03 -1.20
N GLU A 257 -23.91 14.07 -1.18
CA GLU A 257 -23.43 15.45 -1.26
C GLU A 257 -22.62 15.86 -0.04
N GLN A 258 -23.06 15.48 1.17
CA GLN A 258 -22.30 15.73 2.41
C GLN A 258 -20.98 14.95 2.42
N ALA A 259 -20.99 13.70 1.95
CA ALA A 259 -19.78 12.91 1.78
C ALA A 259 -18.79 13.55 0.79
N LYS A 260 -19.27 14.22 -0.27
CA LYS A 260 -18.43 14.95 -1.22
C LYS A 260 -17.78 16.18 -0.59
N TYR A 261 -18.52 16.95 0.22
CA TYR A 261 -17.96 18.06 0.99
C TYR A 261 -16.88 17.59 1.98
N LEU A 262 -17.16 16.53 2.75
CA LEU A 262 -16.18 15.96 3.67
C LEU A 262 -14.94 15.44 2.95
N ARG A 263 -15.09 14.82 1.78
CA ARG A 263 -13.95 14.39 0.96
C ARG A 263 -13.06 15.56 0.53
N GLN A 264 -13.65 16.69 0.13
CA GLN A 264 -12.90 17.89 -0.24
C GLN A 264 -12.19 18.49 0.97
N ALA A 265 -12.88 18.61 2.10
CA ALA A 265 -12.31 19.11 3.35
C ALA A 265 -11.13 18.26 3.85
N ILE A 266 -11.22 16.93 3.75
CA ILE A 266 -10.11 16.02 4.05
C ILE A 266 -8.89 16.31 3.15
N ALA A 267 -9.10 16.51 1.85
CA ALA A 267 -8.00 16.79 0.91
C ALA A 267 -7.31 18.14 1.19
N ASP A 268 -8.06 19.14 1.65
CA ASP A 268 -7.49 20.44 2.01
C ASP A 268 -6.79 20.39 3.38
N LEU A 269 -7.33 19.64 4.34
CA LEU A 269 -6.66 19.35 5.63
C LEU A 269 -5.34 18.59 5.45
N GLN A 270 -5.25 17.68 4.47
CA GLN A 270 -3.99 17.01 4.15
C GLN A 270 -2.89 18.03 3.84
N LYS A 271 -3.15 18.98 2.93
CA LYS A 271 -2.21 20.06 2.58
C LYS A 271 -1.82 20.91 3.79
N VAL A 272 -2.79 21.20 4.67
CA VAL A 272 -2.55 21.97 5.89
C VAL A 272 -1.58 21.24 6.81
N GLY A 273 -1.84 19.97 7.12
CA GLY A 273 -0.99 19.25 8.07
C GLY A 273 0.38 18.88 7.49
N GLU A 274 0.53 18.71 6.17
CA GLU A 274 1.86 18.64 5.53
C GLU A 274 2.66 19.94 5.71
N ARG A 275 1.99 21.09 5.62
CA ARG A 275 2.63 22.40 5.82
C ARG A 275 3.00 22.64 7.29
N LEU A 276 2.13 22.26 8.24
CA LEU A 276 2.44 22.32 9.66
C LEU A 276 3.59 21.38 10.04
N ALA A 277 3.59 20.15 9.51
CA ALA A 277 4.69 19.21 9.65
C ALA A 277 6.03 19.81 9.20
N ARG A 278 6.04 20.52 8.07
CA ARG A 278 7.24 21.20 7.55
C ARG A 278 7.75 22.29 8.48
N TYR A 279 6.86 23.13 9.02
CA TYR A 279 7.26 24.13 10.00
C TYR A 279 7.85 23.50 11.27
N ASP A 280 7.36 22.33 11.69
CA ASP A 280 7.89 21.63 12.86
C ASP A 280 9.32 21.12 12.61
N VAL A 281 9.57 20.54 11.43
CA VAL A 281 10.91 20.12 11.00
C VAL A 281 11.87 21.31 10.91
N GLU A 282 11.44 22.42 10.29
CA GLU A 282 12.25 23.64 10.18
C GLU A 282 12.57 24.25 11.54
N LYS A 283 11.59 24.25 12.46
CA LYS A 283 11.78 24.68 13.85
C LYS A 283 12.80 23.80 14.56
N GLN A 284 12.71 22.48 14.41
CA GLN A 284 13.65 21.55 15.04
C GLN A 284 15.07 21.71 14.48
N CYS A 285 15.21 21.90 13.16
CA CYS A 285 16.49 22.18 12.51
C CYS A 285 17.11 23.50 13.01
N ALA A 286 16.30 24.53 13.27
CA ALA A 286 16.77 25.77 13.87
C ALA A 286 17.26 25.58 15.32
N ILE A 287 16.55 24.77 16.13
CA ILE A 287 16.97 24.41 17.49
C ILE A 287 18.31 23.66 17.47
N GLU A 288 18.49 22.70 16.56
CA GLU A 288 19.73 21.93 16.42
C GLU A 288 20.93 22.79 16.00
N LYS A 289 20.67 23.88 15.26
CA LYS A 289 21.68 24.88 14.87
C LYS A 289 21.89 25.97 15.93
N GLU A 290 21.22 25.86 17.08
CA GLU A 290 21.20 26.85 18.16
C GLU A 290 20.69 28.24 17.72
N ASP A 291 19.92 28.31 16.63
CA ASP A 291 19.25 29.52 16.16
C ASP A 291 17.85 29.61 16.81
N TYR A 292 17.85 30.01 18.08
CA TYR A 292 16.63 30.09 18.88
C TYR A 292 15.66 31.18 18.39
N ASP A 293 16.16 32.24 17.75
CA ASP A 293 15.32 33.32 17.20
C ASP A 293 14.52 32.83 15.98
N LEU A 294 15.18 32.11 15.07
CA LEU A 294 14.48 31.47 13.95
C LEU A 294 13.50 30.39 14.44
N ALA A 295 13.89 29.58 15.43
CA ALA A 295 12.99 28.58 16.02
C ALA A 295 11.74 29.22 16.62
N LYS A 296 11.89 30.35 17.33
CA LYS A 296 10.77 31.13 17.88
C LYS A 296 9.86 31.65 16.76
N LYS A 297 10.42 32.27 15.72
CA LYS A 297 9.65 32.76 14.56
C LYS A 297 8.88 31.64 13.86
N LYS A 298 9.50 30.46 13.69
CA LYS A 298 8.83 29.29 13.07
C LYS A 298 7.71 28.75 13.95
N LYS A 299 7.86 28.77 15.28
CA LYS A 299 6.80 28.44 16.22
C LYS A 299 5.62 29.41 16.10
N GLU A 300 5.87 30.72 16.07
CA GLU A 300 4.82 31.74 15.93
C GLU A 300 4.06 31.59 14.60
N LEU A 301 4.78 31.40 13.48
CA LEU A 301 4.18 31.15 12.17
C LEU A 301 3.32 29.87 12.14
N MET A 302 3.77 28.81 12.82
CA MET A 302 3.00 27.57 12.94
C MET A 302 1.70 27.78 13.72
N GLU A 303 1.76 28.47 14.86
CA GLU A 303 0.59 28.76 15.69
C GLU A 303 -0.40 29.70 14.99
N GLU A 304 0.09 30.74 14.31
CA GLU A 304 -0.73 31.64 13.51
C GLU A 304 -1.41 30.92 12.34
N TYR A 305 -0.64 30.12 11.59
CA TYR A 305 -1.19 29.34 10.49
C TYR A 305 -2.25 28.33 10.96
N ARG A 306 -1.99 27.63 12.08
CA ARG A 306 -2.96 26.71 12.69
C ARG A 306 -4.24 27.44 13.09
N ARG A 307 -4.13 28.61 13.73
CA ARG A 307 -5.27 29.43 14.13
C ARG A 307 -6.09 29.89 12.93
N SER A 308 -5.44 30.37 11.88
CA SER A 308 -6.09 30.82 10.65
C SER A 308 -6.87 29.69 9.96
N VAL A 309 -6.28 28.50 9.88
CA VAL A 309 -6.94 27.35 9.23
C VAL A 309 -8.13 26.86 10.06
N TYR A 310 -8.01 26.76 11.39
CA TYR A 310 -9.11 26.28 12.22
C TYR A 310 -10.28 27.28 12.21
N GLN A 311 -10.01 28.59 12.20
CA GLN A 311 -11.04 29.60 12.03
C GLN A 311 -11.76 29.47 10.67
N GLN A 312 -11.03 29.23 9.58
CA GLN A 312 -11.64 29.00 8.27
C GLN A 312 -12.52 27.74 8.21
N LEU A 313 -12.14 26.69 8.94
CA LEU A 313 -12.91 25.44 9.01
C LEU A 313 -14.19 25.61 9.85
N GLU A 314 -14.15 26.45 10.89
CA GLU A 314 -15.32 26.87 11.67
C GLU A 314 -16.28 27.73 10.81
N ASP A 315 -15.74 28.72 10.07
CA ASP A 315 -16.52 29.65 9.25
C ASP A 315 -17.24 28.97 8.06
N CYS A 316 -16.74 27.82 7.60
CA CYS A 316 -17.33 27.04 6.50
C CYS A 316 -18.42 26.05 6.92
N ASN A 317 -18.86 26.04 8.20
CA ASN A 317 -19.85 25.08 8.74
C ASN A 317 -19.48 23.60 8.47
N LEU A 318 -18.17 23.29 8.36
CA LEU A 318 -17.67 21.94 8.08
C LEU A 318 -17.31 21.15 9.35
N LEU A 319 -17.38 21.79 10.53
CA LEU A 319 -17.05 21.21 11.83
C LEU A 319 -18.09 21.64 12.88
N ASP A 320 -18.72 20.66 13.52
CA ASP A 320 -19.55 20.89 14.72
C ASP A 320 -18.60 21.24 15.89
N THR A 321 -18.85 22.34 16.59
CA THR A 321 -17.98 22.96 17.62
C THR A 321 -17.57 21.99 18.75
N THR A 322 -18.31 20.90 18.90
CA THR A 322 -18.07 19.82 19.87
C THR A 322 -16.88 18.91 19.52
N MET A 323 -16.50 18.81 18.23
CA MET A 323 -15.40 17.92 17.78
C MET A 323 -14.02 18.53 17.95
N ILE A 324 -13.90 19.86 17.79
CA ILE A 324 -12.65 20.60 18.03
C ILE A 324 -12.30 20.55 19.52
N ALA A 325 -13.27 20.67 20.42
CA ALA A 325 -13.06 20.56 21.86
C ALA A 325 -12.51 19.17 22.28
N ARG A 326 -12.95 18.09 21.63
CA ARG A 326 -12.42 16.73 21.87
C ARG A 326 -11.03 16.50 21.29
N ALA A 327 -10.65 17.20 20.22
CA ALA A 327 -9.32 17.13 19.61
C ALA A 327 -8.29 18.08 20.27
N MET A 328 -8.76 19.08 21.03
CA MET A 328 -7.94 20.00 21.82
C MET A 328 -7.43 19.36 23.12
N ASP A 329 -8.01 18.24 23.56
CA ASP A 329 -7.43 17.45 24.65
C ASP A 329 -6.21 16.69 24.13
N PRO A 330 -5.03 16.80 24.77
CA PRO A 330 -3.92 15.92 24.47
C PRO A 330 -4.39 14.46 24.63
N PRO A 331 -3.88 13.49 23.83
CA PRO A 331 -4.11 12.09 24.13
C PRO A 331 -3.76 11.87 25.60
N PRO A 332 -4.61 11.22 26.41
CA PRO A 332 -4.21 10.87 27.75
C PRO A 332 -2.92 10.07 27.60
N LEU A 333 -1.81 10.57 28.17
CA LEU A 333 -0.72 9.68 28.51
C LEU A 333 -1.37 8.57 29.32
N PRO A 334 -1.23 7.29 28.93
CA PRO A 334 -1.78 6.22 29.74
C PRO A 334 -1.17 6.36 31.13
N ASP A 335 -2.00 6.70 32.10
CA ASP A 335 -1.57 6.73 33.49
C ASP A 335 -0.92 5.38 33.78
N PRO A 336 0.25 5.35 34.44
CA PRO A 336 0.81 4.08 34.86
C PRO A 336 -0.25 3.34 35.67
N PRO A 337 -0.50 2.05 35.41
CA PRO A 337 -1.50 1.29 36.15
C PRO A 337 -1.20 1.41 37.65
N PRO A 338 -2.23 1.54 38.51
CA PRO A 338 -2.04 1.65 39.94
C PRO A 338 -1.24 0.43 40.41
N LEU A 339 -0.10 0.68 41.04
CA LEU A 339 0.69 -0.34 41.71
C LEU A 339 -0.21 -1.03 42.74
N LEU A 340 -0.70 -2.23 42.40
CA LEU A 340 -1.33 -3.11 43.38
C LEU A 340 -0.24 -3.67 44.32
N PRO A 341 -0.58 -3.86 45.60
CA PRO A 341 0.36 -3.69 46.70
C PRO A 341 1.22 -4.93 46.93
N SER A 342 2.52 -4.71 47.13
CA SER A 342 3.39 -5.73 47.72
C SER A 342 3.04 -5.91 49.21
N PRO A 343 2.99 -7.15 49.73
CA PRO A 343 2.59 -7.41 51.10
C PRO A 343 3.73 -7.10 52.08
N GLY A 344 3.40 -6.34 53.13
CA GLY A 344 4.11 -6.32 54.40
C GLY A 344 5.25 -5.30 54.52
N HIS A 345 5.00 -4.19 55.21
CA HIS A 345 5.50 -3.93 56.57
C HIS A 345 4.97 -2.55 57.07
N CYS A 346 4.17 -2.61 58.16
CA CYS A 346 3.85 -1.63 59.21
C CYS A 346 4.36 -0.16 59.04
N SER A 347 3.47 0.83 58.86
CA SER A 347 2.92 1.76 59.89
C SER A 347 3.98 2.72 60.51
N VAL A 348 3.88 4.06 60.58
CA VAL A 348 2.77 5.02 60.81
C VAL A 348 3.32 6.47 60.62
N PRO A 349 2.48 7.55 60.57
CA PRO A 349 2.67 8.76 59.77
C PRO A 349 2.92 10.05 60.58
N ILE A 350 3.22 11.18 59.93
CA ILE A 350 2.74 12.55 60.27
C ILE A 350 2.79 13.45 59.00
N LYS A 351 1.83 14.37 58.95
CA LYS A 351 1.32 15.16 57.82
C LYS A 351 1.84 16.64 57.91
N PRO A 352 1.38 17.63 57.11
CA PRO A 352 2.19 18.40 56.17
C PRO A 352 2.16 19.94 56.39
N LEU A 353 2.96 20.73 55.64
CA LEU A 353 2.72 22.17 55.39
C LEU A 353 3.58 22.60 54.18
N VAL A 354 3.01 22.88 52.99
CA VAL A 354 2.39 24.14 52.50
C VAL A 354 3.38 25.31 52.35
N SER A 355 3.59 25.69 51.07
CA SER A 355 3.83 27.02 50.45
C SER A 355 4.83 28.00 51.12
N THR A 356 5.65 28.80 50.42
CA THR A 356 5.30 29.83 49.42
C THR A 356 6.60 30.51 48.93
N ASP A 357 6.51 31.21 47.79
CA ASP A 357 7.45 32.20 47.24
C ASP A 357 8.27 33.04 48.24
N THR A 358 9.52 33.39 47.89
CA THR A 358 9.93 34.79 47.57
C THR A 358 11.44 34.94 47.33
N ASN A 359 11.74 35.57 46.19
CA ASN A 359 12.75 36.60 45.91
C ASN A 359 13.95 36.91 46.86
N LYS A 360 15.10 37.10 46.17
CA LYS A 360 16.15 38.14 46.30
C LYS A 360 17.43 37.88 47.13
N LYS A 361 18.53 38.03 46.35
CA LYS A 361 19.77 38.81 46.57
C LYS A 361 21.01 38.14 47.17
N GLU A 362 22.00 38.03 46.27
CA GLU A 362 23.39 38.53 46.38
C GLU A 362 24.15 38.35 47.70
N LYS A 363 25.28 37.62 47.64
CA LYS A 363 26.61 38.27 47.61
C LYS A 363 27.76 37.29 47.35
N LYS A 364 28.67 37.77 46.50
CA LYS A 364 30.03 37.27 46.19
C LYS A 364 30.86 37.02 47.46
N ALA A 365 31.78 36.03 47.43
CA ALA A 365 33.20 36.27 47.15
C ALA A 365 34.11 35.11 47.61
N ASN A 366 35.15 34.85 46.80
CA ASN A 366 36.48 34.34 47.12
C ASN A 366 36.74 32.82 47.27
N THR A 367 37.21 32.22 46.17
CA THR A 367 38.38 31.31 46.08
C THR A 367 39.69 32.05 46.49
N PRO A 368 40.90 31.43 46.61
CA PRO A 368 41.27 30.02 46.42
C PRO A 368 42.35 29.43 47.39
N GLN A 369 42.65 28.14 47.17
CA GLN A 369 44.00 27.53 47.14
C GLN A 369 44.60 26.95 48.45
N LYS A 370 44.75 25.61 48.50
CA LYS A 370 46.02 24.81 48.51
C LYS A 370 45.78 23.37 49.00
N GLN A 371 46.19 22.35 48.22
CA GLN A 371 47.34 21.43 48.45
C GLN A 371 47.08 20.43 49.61
N GLN A 372 47.32 19.11 49.56
CA GLN A 372 48.29 18.20 48.93
C GLN A 372 47.78 16.76 49.20
N SER A 373 47.66 15.83 48.24
CA SER A 373 48.61 14.76 47.83
C SER A 373 49.13 13.79 48.91
N ALA A 374 48.89 12.47 48.72
CA ALA A 374 49.83 11.33 48.87
C ALA A 374 49.07 9.97 48.70
N THR A 375 49.33 9.17 47.65
CA THR A 375 50.12 7.90 47.59
C THR A 375 49.50 6.73 48.40
N GLU A 376 49.20 5.52 47.90
CA GLU A 376 50.04 4.44 47.31
C GLU A 376 49.13 3.40 46.60
N ALA A 377 49.39 2.97 45.36
CA ALA A 377 50.12 1.76 44.90
C ALA A 377 49.47 0.38 45.22
N ALA A 378 48.97 -0.31 44.18
CA ALA A 378 49.31 -1.72 43.85
C ALA A 378 48.60 -2.20 42.56
N LYS A 379 49.40 -2.54 41.54
CA LYS A 379 49.02 -3.29 40.34
C LYS A 379 48.86 -4.78 40.67
N ARG A 380 47.91 -5.47 40.03
CA ARG A 380 48.12 -6.78 39.38
C ARG A 380 47.05 -7.04 38.32
N SER A 381 47.54 -7.33 37.12
CA SER A 381 46.84 -7.74 35.90
C SER A 381 46.94 -9.27 35.78
N CYS A 382 45.97 -9.92 35.12
CA CYS A 382 46.19 -11.09 34.24
C CYS A 382 45.00 -11.25 33.26
N GLN A 383 45.32 -11.43 31.98
CA GLN A 383 44.43 -11.77 30.87
C GLN A 383 44.45 -13.28 30.56
N HIS A 384 43.36 -13.76 29.93
CA HIS A 384 43.17 -14.81 28.90
C HIS A 384 44.06 -16.07 28.83
N ASP A 385 43.42 -17.24 28.65
CA ASP A 385 43.47 -18.02 27.39
C ASP A 385 42.53 -19.26 27.40
N SER A 386 42.09 -19.68 26.21
CA SER A 386 41.42 -20.97 25.87
C SER A 386 42.43 -21.91 25.14
N PRO A 387 42.12 -23.09 24.55
CA PRO A 387 40.91 -23.95 24.52
C PRO A 387 41.21 -25.47 24.77
N SER A 388 40.18 -26.36 24.81
CA SER A 388 40.11 -27.73 24.22
C SER A 388 38.99 -28.64 24.79
N THR A 389 38.36 -29.45 23.94
CA THR A 389 37.38 -30.57 24.17
C THR A 389 38.13 -31.93 23.98
N PRO A 390 37.58 -33.18 24.10
CA PRO A 390 36.19 -33.67 24.35
C PRO A 390 36.02 -34.91 25.29
N ALA A 391 34.77 -35.26 25.70
CA ALA A 391 34.20 -36.64 25.70
C ALA A 391 32.82 -36.81 26.41
N ALA A 392 31.87 -37.43 25.67
CA ALA A 392 30.83 -38.45 26.02
C ALA A 392 29.74 -38.27 27.11
N GLY A 393 28.48 -38.09 26.65
CA GLY A 393 27.17 -38.75 26.98
C GLY A 393 26.64 -38.94 28.43
N PRO A 394 25.31 -39.09 28.68
CA PRO A 394 24.31 -39.71 27.81
C PRO A 394 22.95 -38.95 27.62
N LYS A 395 22.12 -39.55 26.74
CA LYS A 395 20.85 -39.12 26.15
C LYS A 395 19.66 -38.93 27.11
N LEU A 396 18.78 -37.99 26.77
CA LEU A 396 17.34 -38.08 27.02
C LEU A 396 16.57 -37.38 25.89
N ASP A 397 15.63 -38.12 25.31
CA ASP A 397 14.78 -37.72 24.19
C ASP A 397 13.84 -36.56 24.56
N SER A 398 13.74 -35.59 23.66
CA SER A 398 12.63 -34.64 23.62
C SER A 398 12.35 -34.30 22.16
N THR A 399 11.29 -34.89 21.65
CA THR A 399 10.68 -34.64 20.34
C THR A 399 10.43 -33.14 20.13
N SER A 400 11.35 -32.46 19.44
CA SER A 400 11.14 -31.12 18.90
C SER A 400 10.32 -31.21 17.61
N SER A 401 9.10 -30.71 17.66
CA SER A 401 8.30 -30.39 16.47
C SER A 401 9.12 -29.52 15.50
N PRO A 402 9.09 -29.76 14.18
CA PRO A 402 9.80 -28.91 13.23
C PRO A 402 9.09 -27.55 13.17
N HIS A 403 9.71 -26.53 13.75
CA HIS A 403 9.22 -25.15 13.60
C HIS A 403 9.57 -24.64 12.22
N ASP A 404 8.59 -24.05 11.53
CA ASP A 404 8.75 -23.48 10.21
C ASP A 404 9.59 -22.20 10.28
N ASP A 405 10.84 -22.25 9.78
CA ASP A 405 11.75 -21.10 9.69
C ASP A 405 11.48 -20.20 8.47
N ARG A 406 10.27 -20.28 7.89
CA ARG A 406 9.86 -19.38 6.80
C ARG A 406 9.60 -17.97 7.34
N PRO A 407 10.05 -16.92 6.63
CA PRO A 407 9.79 -15.54 7.03
C PRO A 407 8.29 -15.21 6.94
N LEU A 408 7.82 -14.33 7.83
CA LEU A 408 6.44 -13.86 7.86
C LEU A 408 6.04 -13.17 6.54
N PRO A 409 4.77 -13.28 6.11
CA PRO A 409 4.28 -12.58 4.94
C PRO A 409 4.47 -11.06 5.07
N ALA A 410 5.32 -10.49 4.22
CA ALA A 410 5.58 -9.06 4.20
C ALA A 410 5.31 -8.50 2.80
N GLN A 411 4.63 -7.36 2.74
CA GLN A 411 4.42 -6.65 1.47
C GLN A 411 5.74 -6.03 1.00
N LYS A 412 6.19 -6.43 -0.20
CA LYS A 412 7.19 -5.66 -0.95
C LYS A 412 6.48 -4.43 -1.54
N ARG A 413 6.44 -3.32 -0.81
CA ARG A 413 5.98 -2.03 -1.37
C ARG A 413 6.97 -1.69 -2.49
N LYS A 414 6.49 -1.51 -3.73
CA LYS A 414 7.30 -0.88 -4.78
C LYS A 414 7.58 0.54 -4.31
N GLU A 415 8.84 0.85 -4.06
CA GLU A 415 9.34 2.18 -3.74
C GLU A 415 8.88 3.16 -4.82
N GLN A 416 8.00 4.08 -4.46
CA GLN A 416 7.79 5.31 -5.21
C GLN A 416 8.84 6.31 -4.70
N PRO A 417 9.63 6.96 -5.57
CA PRO A 417 10.42 8.11 -5.17
C PRO A 417 9.46 9.21 -4.72
N VAL A 418 9.53 9.58 -3.44
CA VAL A 418 8.84 10.77 -2.92
C VAL A 418 9.73 11.97 -3.27
N GLU A 419 9.18 12.93 -4.00
CA GLU A 419 9.85 14.15 -4.40
C GLU A 419 10.38 14.90 -3.18
N THR A 420 11.70 15.03 -3.09
CA THR A 420 12.36 15.97 -2.19
C THR A 420 12.03 17.38 -2.65
N VAL A 421 11.19 18.09 -1.89
CA VAL A 421 10.91 19.52 -2.08
C VAL A 421 12.21 20.30 -1.88
N GLN A 422 12.87 20.66 -2.98
CA GLN A 422 13.87 21.72 -2.99
C GLN A 422 13.15 23.07 -2.94
N SER A 423 13.58 23.93 -2.03
CA SER A 423 13.11 25.30 -1.83
C SER A 423 13.30 26.14 -3.11
N PRO A 424 12.38 27.05 -3.49
CA PRO A 424 12.58 27.92 -4.64
C PRO A 424 13.57 29.06 -4.29
N PRO A 425 14.51 29.42 -5.18
CA PRO A 425 15.29 30.64 -5.03
C PRO A 425 14.50 31.86 -5.53
N GLU A 426 14.67 32.98 -4.81
CA GLU A 426 14.11 34.30 -5.12
C GLU A 426 14.54 34.85 -6.49
N GLN A 427 13.66 35.65 -7.07
CA GLN A 427 13.74 36.27 -8.39
C GLN A 427 14.65 37.51 -8.39
N GLN A 428 15.55 37.61 -9.39
CA GLN A 428 15.98 38.90 -9.96
C GLN A 428 16.22 38.76 -11.48
N PRO A 429 16.04 39.85 -12.28
CA PRO A 429 15.67 39.82 -13.71
C PRO A 429 16.87 39.78 -14.70
N PRO A 430 16.63 39.65 -16.03
CA PRO A 430 17.47 38.91 -16.98
C PRO A 430 18.33 39.78 -17.90
N ASP A 431 19.36 39.17 -18.53
CA ASP A 431 19.90 39.57 -19.84
C ASP A 431 20.78 38.44 -20.48
N PRO A 432 21.09 38.46 -21.79
CA PRO A 432 20.68 37.37 -22.69
C PRO A 432 21.81 36.58 -23.40
N HIS A 433 21.41 35.41 -23.93
CA HIS A 433 22.07 34.55 -24.94
C HIS A 433 23.09 33.47 -24.48
N PRO A 434 23.25 32.37 -25.24
CA PRO A 434 22.22 31.50 -25.82
C PRO A 434 22.39 30.03 -25.35
N HIS A 435 21.30 29.29 -25.48
CA HIS A 435 21.13 27.88 -25.13
C HIS A 435 22.33 26.97 -25.46
N ARG A 436 22.86 26.31 -24.42
CA ARG A 436 23.51 25.00 -24.53
C ARG A 436 22.66 23.99 -23.77
N SER A 437 21.99 23.12 -24.51
CA SER A 437 21.29 21.94 -23.99
C SER A 437 22.23 21.10 -23.12
N PRO A 438 21.81 20.58 -21.94
CA PRO A 438 22.61 19.58 -21.25
C PRO A 438 22.60 18.27 -22.07
N PRO A 439 23.74 17.56 -22.16
CA PRO A 439 23.85 16.38 -23.01
C PRO A 439 23.08 15.19 -22.43
N SER A 440 22.64 14.33 -23.33
CA SER A 440 22.20 12.96 -23.09
C SER A 440 23.09 12.25 -22.07
N SER A 441 22.50 11.80 -20.95
CA SER A 441 23.18 11.01 -19.94
C SER A 441 23.63 9.69 -20.55
N GLU A 442 24.93 9.60 -20.80
CA GLU A 442 25.58 8.37 -21.25
C GLU A 442 25.52 7.30 -20.16
N MET A 443 25.39 6.09 -20.67
CA MET A 443 25.25 4.81 -20.01
C MET A 443 26.48 4.47 -19.14
N SER A 444 26.55 4.97 -17.90
CA SER A 444 27.77 4.87 -17.06
C SER A 444 27.57 4.04 -15.77
N GLY A 445 26.84 2.93 -15.86
CA GLY A 445 26.74 1.94 -14.78
C GLY A 445 26.58 0.53 -15.32
N GLU A 446 27.44 -0.40 -14.89
CA GLU A 446 27.31 -1.81 -15.27
C GLU A 446 25.97 -2.37 -14.76
N PRO A 447 25.20 -3.09 -15.60
CA PRO A 447 23.97 -3.72 -15.18
C PRO A 447 24.22 -4.78 -14.09
N GLU A 448 23.27 -4.94 -13.16
CA GLU A 448 23.23 -6.13 -12.30
C GLU A 448 23.21 -7.40 -13.18
N PRO A 449 23.94 -8.48 -12.82
CA PRO A 449 23.98 -9.70 -13.61
C PRO A 449 22.61 -10.37 -13.68
N LEU A 450 22.32 -10.99 -14.83
CA LEU A 450 21.08 -11.73 -15.03
C LEU A 450 21.01 -12.94 -14.09
N THR A 451 19.83 -13.18 -13.50
CA THR A 451 19.58 -14.45 -12.80
C THR A 451 19.59 -15.60 -13.80
N GLU A 452 19.98 -16.80 -13.38
CA GLU A 452 19.93 -18.03 -14.21
C GLU A 452 18.59 -18.23 -14.94
N GLN A 453 17.47 -17.93 -14.29
CA GLN A 453 16.14 -18.02 -14.91
C GLN A 453 15.96 -16.98 -16.02
N ALA A 454 16.30 -15.71 -15.76
CA ALA A 454 16.24 -14.65 -16.75
C ALA A 454 17.19 -14.90 -17.93
N HIS A 455 18.36 -15.49 -17.67
CA HIS A 455 19.32 -15.85 -18.70
C HIS A 455 18.76 -16.94 -19.63
N ARG A 456 18.03 -17.92 -19.09
CA ARG A 456 17.34 -18.95 -19.90
C ARG A 456 16.16 -18.39 -20.69
N GLU A 457 15.35 -17.53 -20.08
CA GLU A 457 14.18 -16.91 -20.72
C GLU A 457 14.57 -15.89 -21.80
N ALA A 458 15.70 -15.21 -21.64
CA ALA A 458 16.16 -14.15 -22.53
C ALA A 458 17.27 -14.58 -23.50
N GLY A 459 17.48 -15.88 -23.74
CA GLY A 459 18.54 -16.38 -24.62
C GLY A 459 18.58 -15.70 -26.00
N LEU A 460 17.45 -15.67 -26.72
CA LEU A 460 17.37 -15.00 -28.02
C LEU A 460 17.64 -13.48 -27.95
N PRO A 461 17.05 -12.72 -27.00
CA PRO A 461 17.43 -11.34 -26.76
C PRO A 461 18.92 -11.11 -26.46
N ILE A 462 19.55 -12.01 -25.69
CA ILE A 462 20.97 -11.92 -25.34
C ILE A 462 21.83 -12.11 -26.59
N ASP A 463 21.53 -13.12 -27.40
CA ASP A 463 22.24 -13.41 -28.65
C ASP A 463 22.21 -12.24 -29.64
N VAL A 464 21.10 -11.48 -29.66
CA VAL A 464 20.86 -10.41 -30.63
C VAL A 464 21.34 -9.05 -30.13
N TYR A 465 20.90 -8.66 -28.93
CA TYR A 465 21.12 -7.31 -28.39
C TYR A 465 22.31 -7.22 -27.44
N GLY A 466 22.88 -8.36 -27.06
CA GLY A 466 23.97 -8.46 -26.10
C GLY A 466 23.47 -8.54 -24.67
N GLU A 467 24.26 -9.20 -23.82
CA GLU A 467 23.92 -9.43 -22.42
C GLU A 467 23.73 -8.12 -21.64
N SER A 468 24.52 -7.08 -21.92
CA SER A 468 24.43 -5.79 -21.23
C SER A 468 23.07 -5.09 -21.40
N VAL A 469 22.56 -5.02 -22.63
CA VAL A 469 21.27 -4.39 -22.94
C VAL A 469 20.14 -5.19 -22.30
N VAL A 470 20.21 -6.52 -22.37
CA VAL A 470 19.20 -7.39 -21.74
C VAL A 470 19.26 -7.29 -20.23
N ALA A 471 20.44 -7.25 -19.63
CA ALA A 471 20.59 -7.06 -18.19
C ALA A 471 20.00 -5.73 -17.70
N TRP A 472 20.11 -4.65 -18.48
CA TRP A 472 19.36 -3.41 -18.19
C TRP A 472 17.84 -3.58 -18.35
N ALA A 473 17.36 -4.32 -19.35
CA ALA A 473 15.93 -4.61 -19.50
C ALA A 473 15.34 -5.43 -18.33
N TYR A 474 16.17 -6.22 -17.65
CA TYR A 474 15.81 -6.99 -16.45
C TYR A 474 16.19 -6.31 -15.13
N SER A 475 16.78 -5.11 -15.19
CA SER A 475 17.26 -4.38 -14.01
C SER A 475 16.12 -4.03 -13.05
N LYS A 476 16.46 -3.98 -11.75
CA LYS A 476 15.56 -3.46 -10.73
C LYS A 476 15.27 -1.97 -10.92
N SER A 477 16.22 -1.22 -11.51
CA SER A 477 16.04 0.21 -11.84
C SER A 477 15.14 0.38 -13.05
N TRP A 478 14.05 1.16 -12.90
CA TRP A 478 13.09 1.38 -13.99
C TRP A 478 13.65 2.21 -15.14
N SER A 479 14.54 3.17 -14.84
CA SER A 479 15.19 4.01 -15.84
C SER A 479 16.10 3.16 -16.73
N ASN A 480 16.79 2.16 -16.16
CA ASN A 480 17.62 1.24 -16.95
C ASN A 480 16.75 0.38 -17.87
N ARG A 481 15.60 -0.10 -17.40
CA ARG A 481 14.67 -0.88 -18.22
C ARG A 481 14.11 -0.07 -19.39
N GLU A 482 13.72 1.18 -19.12
CA GLU A 482 13.27 2.11 -20.17
C GLU A 482 14.38 2.40 -21.18
N ASN A 483 15.58 2.75 -20.70
CA ASN A 483 16.74 3.01 -21.55
C ASN A 483 17.11 1.79 -22.40
N ALA A 484 16.98 0.57 -21.88
CA ALA A 484 17.21 -0.64 -22.65
C ALA A 484 16.21 -0.79 -23.81
N LEU A 485 14.92 -0.52 -23.57
CA LEU A 485 13.90 -0.55 -24.62
C LEU A 485 14.13 0.55 -25.66
N LEU A 486 14.52 1.75 -25.23
CA LEU A 486 14.87 2.86 -26.13
C LEU A 486 16.15 2.56 -26.92
N ALA A 487 17.13 1.87 -26.33
CA ALA A 487 18.33 1.42 -27.03
C ALA A 487 18.00 0.37 -28.10
N VAL A 488 17.12 -0.59 -27.79
CA VAL A 488 16.60 -1.57 -28.77
C VAL A 488 15.82 -0.85 -29.89
N HIS A 489 14.98 0.11 -29.54
CA HIS A 489 14.24 0.95 -30.49
C HIS A 489 15.19 1.70 -31.44
N LYS A 490 16.21 2.38 -30.89
CA LYS A 490 17.23 3.07 -31.68
C LYS A 490 17.98 2.10 -32.60
N ARG A 491 18.41 0.96 -32.07
CA ARG A 491 19.13 -0.06 -32.84
C ARG A 491 18.30 -0.62 -34.00
N LEU A 492 16.99 -0.77 -33.82
CA LEU A 492 16.08 -1.20 -34.88
C LEU A 492 15.83 -0.12 -35.94
N LEU A 493 15.87 1.16 -35.57
CA LEU A 493 15.80 2.28 -36.53
C LEU A 493 17.07 2.39 -37.39
N GLU A 494 18.22 2.03 -36.85
CA GLU A 494 19.52 2.08 -37.54
C GLU A 494 19.76 0.88 -38.49
N VAL A 495 18.82 -0.06 -38.57
CA VAL A 495 18.93 -1.23 -39.45
C VAL A 495 18.89 -0.79 -40.92
N SER A 496 19.97 -1.07 -41.65
CA SER A 496 20.06 -0.82 -43.09
C SER A 496 19.26 -1.85 -43.90
N SER A 497 18.73 -1.42 -45.06
CA SER A 497 18.04 -2.28 -46.04
C SER A 497 18.91 -3.38 -46.63
N THR A 498 20.23 -3.34 -46.42
CA THR A 498 21.19 -4.37 -46.85
C THR A 498 21.29 -5.56 -45.89
N THR A 499 20.67 -5.48 -44.72
CA THR A 499 20.73 -6.54 -43.70
C THR A 499 19.91 -7.77 -44.15
N PRO A 500 20.43 -9.01 -43.98
CA PRO A 500 19.69 -10.22 -44.32
C PRO A 500 18.32 -10.30 -43.63
N LYS A 501 17.28 -10.68 -44.38
CA LYS A 501 15.91 -10.80 -43.84
C LYS A 501 15.80 -11.76 -42.66
N GLU A 502 16.62 -12.80 -42.62
CA GLU A 502 16.66 -13.75 -41.50
C GLU A 502 17.14 -13.08 -40.21
N GLU A 503 18.15 -12.22 -40.29
CA GLU A 503 18.67 -11.48 -39.14
C GLU A 503 17.65 -10.44 -38.66
N LEU A 504 16.95 -9.76 -39.57
CA LEU A 504 15.81 -8.89 -39.23
C LEU A 504 14.72 -9.65 -38.48
N ARG A 505 14.34 -10.84 -38.95
CA ARG A 505 13.33 -11.67 -38.28
C ARG A 505 13.78 -12.05 -36.86
N LYS A 506 15.06 -12.41 -36.68
CA LYS A 506 15.62 -12.67 -35.35
C LYS A 506 15.60 -11.43 -34.46
N MET A 507 15.96 -10.26 -35.00
CA MET A 507 15.91 -8.99 -34.26
C MET A 507 14.50 -8.66 -33.78
N ILE A 508 13.49 -8.76 -34.65
CA ILE A 508 12.09 -8.50 -34.28
C ILE A 508 11.62 -9.49 -33.22
N ARG A 509 11.89 -10.80 -33.38
CA ARG A 509 11.48 -11.81 -32.39
C ARG A 509 12.15 -11.60 -31.03
N ALA A 510 13.42 -11.20 -31.01
CA ALA A 510 14.12 -10.80 -29.79
C ALA A 510 13.48 -9.57 -29.14
N ALA A 511 13.16 -8.53 -29.91
CA ALA A 511 12.52 -7.32 -29.41
C ALA A 511 11.11 -7.61 -28.85
N VAL A 512 10.34 -8.47 -29.50
CA VAL A 512 9.00 -8.89 -29.04
C VAL A 512 9.05 -9.54 -27.66
N LEU A 513 10.08 -10.35 -27.36
CA LEU A 513 10.23 -10.93 -26.02
C LEU A 513 10.50 -9.87 -24.95
N LEU A 514 11.32 -8.86 -25.27
CA LEU A 514 11.57 -7.73 -24.37
C LEU A 514 10.31 -6.85 -24.20
N VAL A 515 9.55 -6.62 -25.26
CA VAL A 515 8.25 -5.93 -25.22
C VAL A 515 7.27 -6.70 -24.34
N LYS A 516 7.11 -8.01 -24.55
CA LYS A 516 6.24 -8.88 -23.73
C LYS A 516 6.55 -8.75 -22.25
N LYS A 517 7.85 -8.77 -21.90
CA LYS A 517 8.31 -8.57 -20.53
C LYS A 517 7.97 -7.18 -19.99
N ALA A 518 8.20 -6.14 -20.79
CA ALA A 518 7.96 -4.74 -20.42
C ALA A 518 6.46 -4.38 -20.33
N LEU A 519 5.60 -5.05 -21.10
CA LEU A 519 4.14 -4.94 -21.00
C LEU A 519 3.60 -5.40 -19.64
N GLN A 520 4.37 -6.19 -18.87
CA GLN A 520 4.04 -6.59 -17.51
C GLN A 520 4.61 -5.64 -16.45
N ASP A 521 5.31 -4.57 -16.86
CA ASP A 521 5.88 -3.61 -15.94
C ASP A 521 4.81 -2.71 -15.31
N LYS A 522 4.96 -2.45 -14.01
CA LYS A 522 4.07 -1.55 -13.26
C LYS A 522 4.45 -0.08 -13.43
N VAL A 523 5.65 0.22 -13.94
CA VAL A 523 6.10 1.60 -14.18
C VAL A 523 5.57 2.08 -15.53
N SER A 524 4.91 3.24 -15.53
CA SER A 524 4.26 3.78 -16.72
C SER A 524 5.24 4.10 -17.85
N SER A 525 6.43 4.63 -17.55
CA SER A 525 7.39 5.02 -18.59
C SER A 525 7.93 3.81 -19.35
N VAL A 526 8.29 2.73 -18.63
CA VAL A 526 8.68 1.45 -19.22
C VAL A 526 7.56 0.85 -20.08
N LEU A 527 6.30 0.94 -19.64
CA LEU A 527 5.16 0.53 -20.46
C LEU A 527 5.08 1.36 -21.74
N GLN A 528 5.15 2.69 -21.67
CA GLN A 528 5.11 3.55 -22.85
C GLN A 528 6.24 3.22 -23.84
N ALA A 529 7.46 3.04 -23.36
CA ALA A 529 8.59 2.63 -24.19
C ALA A 529 8.34 1.29 -24.90
N SER A 530 7.69 0.33 -24.23
CA SER A 530 7.30 -0.95 -24.84
C SER A 530 6.22 -0.80 -25.93
N LEU A 531 5.25 0.09 -25.72
CA LEU A 531 4.21 0.40 -26.71
C LEU A 531 4.83 1.09 -27.94
N MET A 532 5.72 2.06 -27.73
CA MET A 532 6.46 2.73 -28.81
C MET A 532 7.28 1.74 -29.64
N LEU A 533 7.99 0.83 -28.99
CA LEU A 533 8.76 -0.21 -29.66
C LEU A 533 7.87 -1.16 -30.46
N LEU A 534 6.73 -1.58 -29.91
CA LEU A 534 5.76 -2.41 -30.61
C LEU A 534 5.14 -1.68 -31.82
N GLN A 535 4.83 -0.39 -31.67
CA GLN A 535 4.33 0.47 -32.73
C GLN A 535 5.34 0.57 -33.87
N LEU A 536 6.62 0.79 -33.56
CA LEU A 536 7.69 0.85 -34.55
C LEU A 536 7.75 -0.46 -35.37
N MET A 537 7.69 -1.61 -34.69
CA MET A 537 7.75 -2.91 -35.35
C MET A 537 6.54 -3.14 -36.28
N LEU A 538 5.32 -2.90 -35.80
CA LEU A 538 4.09 -3.18 -36.54
C LEU A 538 3.79 -2.16 -37.64
N ASN A 539 4.07 -0.87 -37.41
CA ASN A 539 3.71 0.20 -38.34
C ASN A 539 4.80 0.50 -39.38
N GLN A 540 6.08 0.37 -39.01
CA GLN A 540 7.19 0.80 -39.87
C GLN A 540 8.07 -0.36 -40.32
N LEU A 541 8.61 -1.17 -39.40
CA LEU A 541 9.66 -2.13 -39.75
C LEU A 541 9.14 -3.34 -40.52
N ILE A 542 8.11 -4.02 -40.03
CA ILE A 542 7.59 -5.24 -40.70
C ILE A 542 7.05 -4.91 -42.10
N PRO A 543 6.21 -3.86 -42.27
CA PRO A 543 5.73 -3.46 -43.60
C PRO A 543 6.86 -2.91 -44.48
N GLY A 544 7.72 -2.03 -43.94
CA GLY A 544 8.77 -1.35 -44.69
C GLY A 544 9.88 -2.28 -45.19
N LEU A 545 10.17 -3.35 -44.45
CA LEU A 545 11.22 -4.33 -44.79
C LEU A 545 10.65 -5.59 -45.47
N GLY A 546 9.32 -5.69 -45.61
CA GLY A 546 8.64 -6.79 -46.27
C GLY A 546 8.99 -8.15 -45.66
N LEU A 547 8.89 -8.25 -44.34
CA LEU A 547 9.22 -9.47 -43.58
C LEU A 547 8.11 -10.52 -43.61
N GLY A 548 6.90 -10.11 -44.00
CA GLY A 548 5.76 -11.01 -44.23
C GLY A 548 4.77 -11.06 -43.08
N ARG A 549 3.65 -11.76 -43.31
CA ARG A 549 2.53 -11.86 -42.36
C ARG A 549 2.85 -12.68 -41.12
N SER A 550 3.76 -13.65 -41.21
CA SER A 550 4.17 -14.51 -40.09
C SER A 550 4.73 -13.71 -38.90
N GLU A 551 5.41 -12.61 -39.18
CA GLU A 551 6.05 -11.77 -38.17
C GLU A 551 5.03 -10.85 -37.50
N VAL A 552 4.04 -10.36 -38.25
CA VAL A 552 2.90 -9.63 -37.70
C VAL A 552 2.10 -10.54 -36.76
N ILE A 553 1.80 -11.77 -37.19
CA ILE A 553 1.13 -12.79 -36.36
C ILE A 553 1.91 -13.01 -35.07
N HIS A 554 3.22 -13.27 -35.16
CA HIS A 554 4.05 -13.51 -33.99
C HIS A 554 4.06 -12.31 -33.02
N CYS A 555 4.20 -11.08 -33.52
CA CYS A 555 4.15 -9.87 -32.69
C CYS A 555 2.81 -9.75 -31.96
N VAL A 556 1.70 -9.93 -32.66
CA VAL A 556 0.35 -9.81 -32.10
C VAL A 556 0.10 -10.92 -31.09
N GLU A 557 0.34 -12.18 -31.42
CA GLU A 557 0.08 -13.32 -30.52
C GLU A 557 0.90 -13.27 -29.24
N GLN A 558 2.16 -12.81 -29.31
CA GLN A 558 3.02 -12.73 -28.12
C GLN A 558 2.70 -11.56 -27.19
N THR A 559 2.09 -10.48 -27.69
CA THR A 559 1.85 -9.25 -26.92
C THR A 559 0.37 -9.03 -26.56
N TRP A 560 -0.54 -9.60 -27.33
CA TRP A 560 -1.99 -9.44 -27.17
C TRP A 560 -2.52 -9.84 -25.78
N PRO A 561 -2.15 -11.00 -25.18
CA PRO A 561 -2.65 -11.38 -23.86
C PRO A 561 -2.29 -10.35 -22.78
N ASP A 562 -1.05 -9.83 -22.82
CA ASP A 562 -0.57 -8.83 -21.88
C ASP A 562 -1.25 -7.48 -22.12
N LEU A 563 -1.38 -7.04 -23.38
CA LEU A 563 -2.10 -5.82 -23.74
C LEU A 563 -3.56 -5.84 -23.26
N LEU A 564 -4.28 -6.94 -23.52
CA LEU A 564 -5.66 -7.10 -23.09
C LEU A 564 -5.76 -7.07 -21.56
N LEU A 565 -4.84 -7.73 -20.85
CA LEU A 565 -4.80 -7.70 -19.38
C LEU A 565 -4.58 -6.27 -18.84
N ARG A 566 -3.71 -5.48 -19.49
CA ARG A 566 -3.46 -4.08 -19.11
C ARG A 566 -4.65 -3.15 -19.34
N THR A 567 -5.61 -3.51 -20.19
CA THR A 567 -6.88 -2.75 -20.27
C THR A 567 -7.68 -2.82 -18.97
N GLY A 568 -7.46 -3.82 -18.11
CA GLY A 568 -8.10 -3.95 -16.79
C GLY A 568 -7.35 -3.27 -15.63
N ASP A 569 -6.30 -2.49 -15.90
CA ASP A 569 -5.43 -1.89 -14.87
C ASP A 569 -6.22 -0.95 -13.92
N PRO A 570 -5.93 -0.89 -12.60
CA PRO A 570 -6.59 0.05 -11.70
C PRO A 570 -6.43 1.52 -12.10
N ALA A 571 -5.31 1.91 -12.71
CA ALA A 571 -5.05 3.29 -13.12
C ALA A 571 -5.81 3.63 -14.41
N SER A 572 -6.78 4.55 -14.34
CA SER A 572 -7.61 4.96 -15.48
C SER A 572 -6.81 5.52 -16.65
N ARG A 573 -5.80 6.35 -16.35
CA ARG A 573 -4.88 6.90 -17.37
C ARG A 573 -4.18 5.79 -18.17
N LEU A 574 -3.79 4.71 -17.50
CA LEU A 574 -3.07 3.60 -18.14
C LEU A 574 -3.99 2.78 -19.04
N ARG A 575 -5.21 2.49 -18.55
CA ARG A 575 -6.25 1.86 -19.37
C ARG A 575 -6.53 2.66 -20.64
N ALA A 576 -6.63 3.98 -20.52
CA ALA A 576 -6.89 4.86 -21.66
C ALA A 576 -5.77 4.79 -22.70
N VAL A 577 -4.50 4.86 -22.28
CA VAL A 577 -3.37 4.79 -23.22
C VAL A 577 -3.30 3.43 -23.91
N VAL A 578 -3.42 2.33 -23.16
CA VAL A 578 -3.38 0.97 -23.75
C VAL A 578 -4.56 0.74 -24.69
N SER A 579 -5.76 1.20 -24.31
CA SER A 579 -6.95 1.05 -25.17
C SER A 579 -6.83 1.88 -26.45
N ALA A 580 -6.25 3.08 -26.39
CA ALA A 580 -5.98 3.90 -27.57
C ALA A 580 -4.94 3.24 -28.48
N PHE A 581 -3.87 2.68 -27.89
CA PHE A 581 -2.86 1.93 -28.61
C PHE A 581 -3.44 0.70 -29.32
N ILE A 582 -4.30 -0.07 -28.65
CA ILE A 582 -4.96 -1.23 -29.28
C ILE A 582 -5.82 -0.81 -30.48
N GLN A 583 -6.56 0.30 -30.36
CA GLN A 583 -7.33 0.86 -31.48
C GLN A 583 -6.42 1.22 -32.65
N GLU A 584 -5.31 1.91 -32.38
CA GLU A 584 -4.34 2.29 -33.41
C GLU A 584 -3.78 1.07 -34.16
N ILE A 585 -3.31 0.04 -33.44
CA ILE A 585 -2.71 -1.14 -34.09
C ILE A 585 -3.75 -2.02 -34.80
N ALA A 586 -5.01 -2.03 -34.36
CA ALA A 586 -6.07 -2.85 -34.95
C ALA A 586 -6.49 -2.35 -36.35
N VAL A 587 -6.29 -1.06 -36.64
CA VAL A 587 -6.61 -0.45 -37.94
C VAL A 587 -5.47 -0.59 -38.95
N LEU A 588 -4.25 -0.96 -38.52
CA LEU A 588 -3.12 -1.20 -39.41
C LEU A 588 -3.46 -2.30 -40.43
N LYS A 589 -3.19 -2.05 -41.72
CA LYS A 589 -3.60 -2.93 -42.83
C LYS A 589 -3.19 -4.39 -42.63
N ASP A 590 -1.95 -4.62 -42.23
CA ASP A 590 -1.42 -5.96 -42.04
C ASP A 590 -1.98 -6.65 -40.80
N VAL A 591 -2.26 -5.91 -39.73
CA VAL A 591 -2.86 -6.45 -38.49
C VAL A 591 -4.35 -6.75 -38.70
N ARG A 592 -5.08 -5.83 -39.34
CA ARG A 592 -6.50 -5.99 -39.69
C ARG A 592 -6.73 -7.22 -40.55
N ALA A 593 -5.84 -7.50 -41.50
CA ALA A 593 -5.93 -8.67 -42.37
C ALA A 593 -5.83 -10.01 -41.60
N LEU A 594 -5.27 -10.02 -40.39
CA LEU A 594 -5.15 -11.23 -39.58
C LEU A 594 -6.42 -11.56 -38.80
N GLN A 595 -7.27 -10.56 -38.53
CA GLN A 595 -8.52 -10.72 -37.78
C GLN A 595 -8.38 -11.33 -36.35
N VAL A 596 -7.15 -11.44 -35.83
CA VAL A 596 -6.85 -12.03 -34.51
C VAL A 596 -7.47 -11.21 -33.37
N ILE A 597 -7.30 -9.89 -33.39
CA ILE A 597 -7.79 -8.98 -32.34
C ILE A 597 -9.34 -9.05 -32.25
N PRO A 598 -10.09 -8.85 -33.35
CA PRO A 598 -11.54 -9.01 -33.34
C PRO A 598 -12.02 -10.39 -32.88
N ALA A 599 -11.43 -11.47 -33.39
CA ALA A 599 -11.78 -12.84 -33.01
C ALA A 599 -11.58 -13.09 -31.51
N ASP A 600 -10.51 -12.55 -30.93
CA ASP A 600 -10.23 -12.68 -29.50
C ASP A 600 -11.16 -11.86 -28.63
N LEU A 601 -11.56 -10.65 -29.07
CA LEU A 601 -12.46 -9.76 -28.32
C LEU A 601 -13.87 -10.33 -28.17
N VAL A 602 -14.35 -11.09 -29.15
CA VAL A 602 -15.69 -11.73 -29.13
C VAL A 602 -15.71 -13.14 -28.51
N LYS A 603 -14.57 -13.68 -28.04
CA LYS A 603 -14.57 -14.92 -27.24
C LYS A 603 -15.50 -14.80 -26.02
N ALA A 604 -16.17 -15.88 -25.66
CA ALA A 604 -17.15 -15.86 -24.57
C ALA A 604 -16.51 -15.42 -23.23
N ILE A 605 -17.15 -14.47 -22.55
CA ILE A 605 -16.78 -14.04 -21.19
C ILE A 605 -17.65 -14.79 -20.18
N LYS A 606 -17.07 -15.21 -19.06
CA LYS A 606 -17.85 -15.75 -17.94
C LYS A 606 -18.66 -14.63 -17.29
N PHE A 607 -19.96 -14.82 -17.05
CA PHE A 607 -20.82 -13.79 -16.43
C PHE A 607 -20.39 -13.32 -15.03
N LYS A 608 -19.49 -14.06 -14.34
CA LYS A 608 -18.84 -13.70 -13.07
C LYS A 608 -17.36 -13.26 -13.20
N SER A 609 -16.93 -12.90 -14.41
CA SER A 609 -15.55 -12.48 -14.65
C SER A 609 -15.22 -11.15 -13.94
N PRO A 610 -13.93 -10.80 -13.74
CA PRO A 610 -13.54 -9.54 -13.13
C PRO A 610 -14.17 -8.34 -13.86
N PRO A 611 -14.93 -7.47 -13.16
CA PRO A 611 -15.81 -6.50 -13.80
C PRO A 611 -15.06 -5.45 -14.63
N ARG A 612 -13.86 -5.05 -14.20
CA ARG A 612 -13.05 -4.05 -14.92
C ARG A 612 -12.54 -4.56 -16.26
N LEU A 613 -11.99 -5.78 -16.27
CA LEU A 613 -11.49 -6.39 -17.51
C LEU A 613 -12.63 -6.68 -18.48
N ALA A 614 -13.77 -7.16 -17.96
CA ALA A 614 -14.98 -7.35 -18.75
C ALA A 614 -15.47 -6.03 -19.36
N GLN A 615 -15.56 -4.97 -18.54
CA GLN A 615 -15.99 -3.65 -19.01
C GLN A 615 -15.06 -3.12 -20.11
N SER A 616 -13.74 -3.11 -19.88
CA SER A 616 -12.78 -2.61 -20.86
C SER A 616 -12.79 -3.40 -22.16
N ARG A 617 -13.04 -4.70 -22.10
CA ARG A 617 -13.18 -5.55 -23.28
C ARG A 617 -14.45 -5.23 -24.07
N VAL A 618 -15.58 -5.01 -23.42
CA VAL A 618 -16.84 -4.62 -24.09
C VAL A 618 -16.71 -3.21 -24.68
N GLU A 619 -16.11 -2.25 -23.96
CA GLU A 619 -15.88 -0.90 -24.47
C GLU A 619 -14.89 -0.88 -25.65
N LEU A 620 -13.87 -1.75 -25.62
CA LEU A 620 -12.93 -1.89 -26.74
C LEU A 620 -13.61 -2.54 -27.97
N LEU A 621 -14.48 -3.53 -27.76
CA LEU A 621 -15.33 -4.09 -28.81
C LEU A 621 -16.24 -3.01 -29.41
N GLU A 622 -16.91 -2.20 -28.59
CA GLU A 622 -17.78 -1.09 -29.03
C GLU A 622 -17.04 -0.13 -29.97
N LYS A 623 -15.84 0.30 -29.59
CA LYS A 623 -15.02 1.22 -30.39
C LYS A 623 -14.51 0.59 -31.68
N LEU A 624 -13.92 -0.59 -31.61
CA LEU A 624 -13.37 -1.27 -32.78
C LEU A 624 -14.44 -1.72 -33.77
N LEU A 625 -15.63 -2.09 -33.29
CA LEU A 625 -16.76 -2.42 -34.15
C LEU A 625 -17.23 -1.19 -34.94
N ALA A 626 -17.24 -0.01 -34.32
CA ALA A 626 -17.58 1.24 -34.99
C ALA A 626 -16.55 1.63 -36.07
N GLU A 627 -15.27 1.35 -35.84
CA GLU A 627 -14.19 1.69 -36.79
C GLU A 627 -13.99 0.64 -37.90
N LEU A 628 -14.07 -0.65 -37.58
CA LEU A 628 -13.76 -1.73 -38.52
C LEU A 628 -15.00 -2.27 -39.25
N GLY A 629 -16.19 -2.08 -38.69
CA GLY A 629 -17.44 -2.67 -39.18
C GLY A 629 -17.48 -4.20 -39.08
N THR A 630 -18.48 -4.81 -39.72
CA THR A 630 -18.69 -6.27 -39.76
C THR A 630 -18.22 -6.92 -41.08
N GLU A 631 -17.70 -6.14 -42.02
CA GLU A 631 -17.22 -6.63 -43.32
C GLU A 631 -15.71 -6.83 -43.30
N ASN A 632 -15.27 -8.08 -43.52
CA ASN A 632 -13.85 -8.47 -43.60
C ASN A 632 -12.98 -8.02 -42.40
N SER A 633 -13.60 -7.71 -41.26
CA SER A 633 -12.92 -7.27 -40.03
C SER A 633 -12.64 -8.41 -39.06
N GLY A 634 -13.34 -9.54 -39.18
CA GLY A 634 -13.37 -10.61 -38.17
C GLY A 634 -14.52 -10.45 -37.18
N PHE A 635 -15.14 -9.27 -37.09
CA PHE A 635 -16.45 -9.13 -36.45
C PHE A 635 -17.53 -9.60 -37.41
N THR A 636 -18.43 -10.42 -36.91
CA THR A 636 -19.62 -10.87 -37.62
C THR A 636 -20.83 -10.61 -36.75
N VAL A 637 -22.01 -10.51 -37.37
CA VAL A 637 -23.25 -10.32 -36.60
C VAL A 637 -23.41 -11.44 -35.56
N ASP A 638 -23.12 -12.68 -35.97
CA ASP A 638 -23.21 -13.86 -35.11
C ASP A 638 -22.27 -13.80 -33.89
N ASN A 639 -20.97 -13.56 -34.11
CA ASN A 639 -20.01 -13.59 -33.01
C ASN A 639 -20.18 -12.41 -32.04
N VAL A 640 -20.52 -11.22 -32.55
CA VAL A 640 -20.78 -10.03 -31.73
C VAL A 640 -22.06 -10.23 -30.92
N MET A 641 -23.15 -10.70 -31.53
CA MET A 641 -24.41 -10.88 -30.83
C MET A 641 -24.37 -12.01 -29.82
N THR A 642 -23.70 -13.12 -30.13
CA THR A 642 -23.46 -14.21 -29.18
C THR A 642 -22.68 -13.73 -27.96
N PHE A 643 -21.64 -12.90 -28.18
CA PHE A 643 -20.89 -12.28 -27.10
C PHE A 643 -21.74 -11.30 -26.26
N CYS A 644 -22.54 -10.45 -26.91
CA CYS A 644 -23.42 -9.49 -26.25
C CYS A 644 -24.51 -10.18 -25.43
N ALA A 645 -25.10 -11.28 -25.92
CA ALA A 645 -26.10 -12.05 -25.20
C ALA A 645 -25.59 -12.55 -23.83
N VAL A 646 -24.33 -12.99 -23.77
CA VAL A 646 -23.68 -13.37 -22.50
C VAL A 646 -23.33 -12.14 -21.65
N SER A 647 -22.86 -11.06 -22.28
CA SER A 647 -22.43 -9.83 -21.59
C SER A 647 -23.60 -9.06 -20.95
N LEU A 648 -24.80 -9.13 -21.55
CA LEU A 648 -26.04 -8.59 -20.97
C LEU A 648 -26.44 -9.31 -19.67
N LYS A 649 -25.99 -10.56 -19.45
CA LYS A 649 -26.22 -11.33 -18.22
C LYS A 649 -25.10 -11.17 -17.18
N HIS A 650 -24.13 -10.30 -17.41
CA HIS A 650 -23.00 -10.09 -16.49
C HIS A 650 -23.46 -9.47 -15.16
N THR A 651 -22.80 -9.81 -14.05
CA THR A 651 -23.18 -9.34 -12.70
C THR A 651 -23.03 -7.82 -12.51
N ALA A 652 -22.03 -7.21 -13.16
CA ALA A 652 -21.73 -5.78 -13.05
C ALA A 652 -22.55 -4.91 -14.03
N PRO A 653 -23.26 -3.86 -13.55
CA PRO A 653 -24.05 -2.95 -14.39
C PRO A 653 -23.28 -2.28 -15.54
N PRO A 654 -22.05 -1.74 -15.35
CA PRO A 654 -21.32 -1.06 -16.43
C PRO A 654 -21.04 -1.95 -17.65
N VAL A 655 -20.87 -3.26 -17.43
CA VAL A 655 -20.67 -4.24 -18.51
C VAL A 655 -21.95 -4.45 -19.31
N ARG A 656 -23.09 -4.53 -18.62
CA ARG A 656 -24.41 -4.70 -19.25
C ARG A 656 -24.81 -3.46 -20.05
N GLU A 657 -24.56 -2.28 -19.51
CA GLU A 657 -24.83 -0.99 -20.19
C GLU A 657 -23.98 -0.84 -21.46
N ALA A 658 -22.70 -1.21 -21.40
CA ALA A 658 -21.84 -1.19 -22.59
C ALA A 658 -22.30 -2.21 -23.65
N ALA A 659 -22.67 -3.43 -23.23
CA ALA A 659 -23.22 -4.43 -24.15
C ALA A 659 -24.54 -3.96 -24.79
N GLN A 660 -25.40 -3.26 -24.03
CA GLN A 660 -26.65 -2.71 -24.53
C GLN A 660 -26.41 -1.69 -25.66
N ARG A 661 -25.42 -0.80 -25.51
CA ARG A 661 -25.05 0.16 -26.57
C ARG A 661 -24.61 -0.53 -27.86
N ILE A 662 -23.81 -1.60 -27.73
CA ILE A 662 -23.40 -2.40 -28.89
C ILE A 662 -24.62 -3.03 -29.58
N VAL A 663 -25.54 -3.63 -28.82
CA VAL A 663 -26.74 -4.26 -29.41
C VAL A 663 -27.62 -3.22 -30.11
N LEU A 664 -27.79 -2.02 -29.53
CA LEU A 664 -28.53 -0.93 -30.18
C LEU A 664 -27.86 -0.49 -31.48
N SER A 665 -26.53 -0.35 -31.49
CA SER A 665 -25.76 -0.02 -32.70
C SER A 665 -25.91 -1.12 -33.77
N MET A 666 -25.82 -2.39 -33.38
CA MET A 666 -26.03 -3.53 -34.29
C MET A 666 -27.46 -3.57 -34.84
N TYR A 667 -28.46 -3.22 -34.04
CA TYR A 667 -29.86 -3.15 -34.50
C TYR A 667 -30.07 -2.04 -35.53
N GLN A 668 -29.43 -0.87 -35.35
CA GLN A 668 -29.51 0.21 -36.33
C GLN A 668 -29.03 -0.24 -37.72
N GLN A 669 -27.98 -1.06 -37.77
CA GLN A 669 -27.35 -1.52 -39.01
C GLN A 669 -28.02 -2.77 -39.62
N HIS A 670 -28.40 -3.75 -38.80
CA HIS A 670 -28.82 -5.08 -39.27
C HIS A 670 -30.30 -5.43 -38.95
N ARG A 671 -31.02 -4.55 -38.25
CA ARG A 671 -32.48 -4.62 -37.98
C ARG A 671 -32.92 -6.00 -37.49
N SER A 672 -33.79 -6.69 -38.24
CA SER A 672 -34.44 -7.94 -37.86
C SER A 672 -33.47 -9.09 -37.59
N ALA A 673 -32.27 -9.08 -38.16
CA ALA A 673 -31.26 -10.11 -37.94
C ALA A 673 -30.76 -10.16 -36.48
N ILE A 674 -30.91 -9.07 -35.72
CA ILE A 674 -30.49 -8.99 -34.31
C ILE A 674 -31.53 -9.61 -33.37
N LEU A 675 -32.81 -9.59 -33.76
CA LEU A 675 -33.91 -10.06 -32.90
C LEU A 675 -33.86 -11.56 -32.63
N SER A 676 -33.29 -12.36 -33.54
CA SER A 676 -33.13 -13.82 -33.36
C SER A 676 -32.17 -14.22 -32.25
N TYR A 677 -31.30 -13.29 -31.80
CA TYR A 677 -30.31 -13.53 -30.74
C TYR A 677 -30.79 -13.07 -29.36
N LEU A 678 -31.99 -12.50 -29.28
CA LEU A 678 -32.58 -11.95 -28.05
C LEU A 678 -33.80 -12.77 -27.62
N PRO A 679 -34.19 -12.70 -26.34
CA PRO A 679 -35.39 -13.37 -25.84
C PRO A 679 -36.64 -12.98 -26.65
N GLY A 680 -37.44 -13.99 -27.01
CA GLY A 680 -38.69 -13.82 -27.76
C GLY A 680 -39.76 -13.05 -26.96
N SER A 681 -40.89 -12.71 -27.61
CA SER A 681 -42.01 -12.01 -26.96
C SER A 681 -42.61 -12.74 -25.78
N ASP A 682 -42.52 -14.07 -25.78
CA ASP A 682 -43.12 -14.93 -24.75
C ASP A 682 -42.14 -15.32 -23.63
N ASP A 683 -40.88 -14.86 -23.71
CA ASP A 683 -39.83 -15.20 -22.73
C ASP A 683 -39.96 -14.33 -21.46
N PRO A 684 -40.07 -14.93 -20.25
CA PRO A 684 -40.13 -14.16 -19.01
C PRO A 684 -38.89 -13.28 -18.78
N GLU A 685 -37.72 -13.60 -19.36
CA GLU A 685 -36.53 -12.75 -19.30
C GLU A 685 -36.76 -11.38 -19.93
N ARG A 686 -37.69 -11.26 -20.90
CA ARG A 686 -38.02 -10.01 -21.58
C ARG A 686 -38.63 -8.95 -20.65
N ASN A 687 -39.23 -9.38 -19.53
CA ASN A 687 -39.79 -8.50 -18.50
C ASN A 687 -38.74 -7.90 -17.56
N SER A 688 -37.47 -8.31 -17.67
CA SER A 688 -36.37 -7.67 -16.95
C SER A 688 -36.21 -6.22 -17.42
N PHE A 689 -35.95 -5.31 -16.47
CA PHE A 689 -35.73 -3.89 -16.73
C PHE A 689 -34.73 -3.64 -17.87
N LEU A 690 -33.65 -4.44 -17.91
CA LEU A 690 -32.62 -4.35 -18.96
C LEU A 690 -33.18 -4.55 -20.37
N TYR A 691 -34.00 -5.59 -20.56
CA TYR A 691 -34.57 -5.89 -21.87
C TYR A 691 -35.69 -4.91 -22.21
N LYS A 692 -36.49 -4.44 -21.24
CA LYS A 692 -37.46 -3.36 -21.46
C LYS A 692 -36.76 -2.12 -22.04
N THR A 693 -35.69 -1.65 -21.42
CA THR A 693 -34.91 -0.51 -21.93
C THR A 693 -34.31 -0.76 -23.33
N LEU A 694 -33.87 -1.99 -23.61
CA LEU A 694 -33.33 -2.37 -24.92
C LEU A 694 -34.40 -2.34 -26.02
N PHE A 695 -35.56 -2.94 -25.78
CA PHE A 695 -36.68 -2.96 -26.74
C PHE A 695 -37.32 -1.58 -26.92
N ASP A 696 -37.40 -0.76 -25.86
CA ASP A 696 -37.79 0.65 -25.97
C ASP A 696 -36.78 1.41 -26.86
N GLY A 697 -35.49 1.08 -26.76
CA GLY A 697 -34.45 1.59 -27.65
C GLY A 697 -34.67 1.20 -29.12
N PHE A 698 -35.05 -0.05 -29.40
CA PHE A 698 -35.40 -0.49 -30.75
C PHE A 698 -36.64 0.23 -31.29
N ALA A 699 -37.68 0.40 -30.47
CA ALA A 699 -38.89 1.14 -30.85
C ALA A 699 -38.57 2.60 -31.23
N LYS A 700 -37.68 3.26 -30.48
CA LYS A 700 -37.16 4.60 -30.82
C LYS A 700 -36.41 4.61 -32.15
N ILE A 701 -35.56 3.61 -32.41
CA ILE A 701 -34.80 3.46 -33.66
C ILE A 701 -35.72 3.20 -34.87
N ASP A 702 -36.88 2.58 -34.65
CA ASP A 702 -37.90 2.32 -35.67
C ASP A 702 -38.94 3.45 -35.79
N GLY A 703 -38.79 4.54 -35.02
CA GLY A 703 -39.70 5.70 -35.06
C GLY A 703 -41.09 5.45 -34.45
N LYS A 704 -41.25 4.38 -33.66
CA LYS A 704 -42.50 4.10 -32.93
C LYS A 704 -42.52 4.89 -31.63
N LEU A 705 -43.59 5.68 -31.41
CA LEU A 705 -43.83 6.36 -30.13
C LEU A 705 -43.97 5.30 -29.04
N VAL A 706 -43.03 5.29 -28.10
CA VAL A 706 -43.09 4.43 -26.91
C VAL A 706 -44.19 5.01 -26.02
N GLU A 707 -45.35 4.35 -25.96
CA GLU A 707 -46.36 4.64 -24.95
C GLU A 707 -45.78 4.30 -23.58
N THR A 708 -45.34 5.34 -22.87
CA THR A 708 -44.95 5.23 -21.46
C THR A 708 -46.18 4.89 -20.63
N GLN A 709 -46.25 3.65 -20.15
CA GLN A 709 -47.03 3.25 -18.97
C GLN A 709 -46.09 2.83 -17.84
#